data_AF-A0A1F5LYC1-F1
#
_entry.id   AF-A0A1F5LYC1-F1
#
_cell.length_a   1.000
_cell.length_b   1.000
_cell.length_c   1.000
_cell.angle_alpha   90.00
_cell.angle_beta   90.00
_cell.angle_gamma   90.00
#
_symmetry.space_group_name_H-M   'P 1'
#
loop_
_entity.id
_entity.type
_entity.pdbx_description
1 polymer ?
#
loop_
_entity_poly.entity_id
_entity_poly.type
_entity_poly.pdbx_seq_one_letter_code
_entity_poly.pdbx_strand_id
1 'polypeptide(L)'
;MLKSFPTPIHAEKPGALVINTAEEIPGEDDFPERYIPEHSWKNATSYPVDATVNEIFHTHVLKRPDAAAVCAWDGTYTYRELEERSTAVAHELRRRGVKPEVLVALLFEKSKFITVAMHAVLQAGGAFLLWDPSLPVGRLQAIFAESGAQMIISSATMAGIAAEICSHSIIVDDQHIPPSVESLEGPFNLPENALYSVFTSGSTGTPKGFLMEHRALVTCALACGQSLGLNENSRTLQFSSNSFDLATFEHLIPFIFGACICIPSEDERKGDLTRALHQYQITLAMLTPSVSRLLEPKDLPILQAVMLAGEPVLSEDVRRWSPYVHLHNGYSPAEAGCINILNSAMDEACPNNVGYSTGVIPWIVDPDNHERLLEVGEVGELIIQGHTVGRGYFGSREKSRSTFIDATAWVRKFDRESYGSLYKTGDLVRFDTADGSMHFLGRKDSQVKLHGQRLELGEIEHQLRQYFPPPHAVIVELVTAENREPNLIAFVSRSQDMTGMIADDNPFLVPDEQFVAEARKAQAALREALPVYMVPLDFLLLSHLVIMPSGKTDRRSIRMSAANLSTMERRKYSSMLAACQGQPSTKLEESLVYLWASSLNIPVDQIGTQDNFFSLGGSSLDAIRLAGSARKMGFAGLSSAVVFKHPTIQSMASMLEESVQQPLSNTPSSVSFQLDSTLTAHLLAKAQLQANELEGGFLPTTAFQQKSAQLKCMHITLEVSGLDHSRLEAAWEAVQKKHISLRSVYVGHNDCVYQAFLRQPATKIPIQYCDDKPVQEVAASFCDSDAEPVLNGNRWWKLTRIVHERDGSSLLIIRTTHAQFDAMTLDVIFKDFMTAFEGRQLSQCERQFSDYMPCRVNQNVSPPAMDFWTKFMHGSQMSQPKFTNASSASLSPDHIGMVYVMRPILPNPIPPLGITLASVFRAAWAFVLWRYTGQDDVVFGEFVEGRTLPLVQGIESITGCTAAETPMRITIPHHDEATVQDLLSHSQAQYVTRMPYETCELSDIVPHCVPSWPVQTTRFSHVLVLENTEAIPPVVVDGQACAHNWAFHGRLEDVQVQLVPAKDTLHVAILGPEIRLSQEIADMLVDKLATTLSQFISMPGALISEIKW
;
A
#
# COMPACT_ATOMS: atom_id res chain seq x y z
N MET A 1 43.54 -43.63 1.76
CA MET A 1 43.48 -45.07 2.09
C MET A 1 42.33 -45.28 3.06
N LEU A 2 41.56 -46.36 2.86
CA LEU A 2 40.38 -46.83 3.60
C LEU A 2 39.04 -46.18 3.19
N LYS A 3 37.96 -46.90 2.86
CA LYS A 3 37.69 -48.30 2.43
C LYS A 3 36.19 -48.33 2.04
N SER A 4 35.79 -49.27 1.19
CA SER A 4 34.56 -49.30 0.39
C SER A 4 33.51 -50.36 0.81
N PHE A 5 32.21 -50.04 0.59
CA PHE A 5 30.99 -50.88 0.35
C PHE A 5 30.44 -51.81 1.47
N PRO A 6 29.13 -52.21 1.51
CA PRO A 6 28.15 -52.30 0.39
C PRO A 6 26.65 -51.92 0.67
N THR A 7 25.90 -51.66 -0.40
CA THR A 7 24.41 -51.76 -0.52
C THR A 7 23.98 -53.25 -0.55
N PRO A 8 22.73 -53.66 -0.18
CA PRO A 8 21.63 -53.64 -1.17
C PRO A 8 20.14 -53.72 -0.65
N ILE A 9 19.22 -53.56 -1.62
CA ILE A 9 17.80 -54.01 -1.74
C ILE A 9 16.67 -53.22 -1.04
N HIS A 10 15.83 -52.54 -1.85
CA HIS A 10 14.39 -52.48 -1.63
C HIS A 10 13.63 -52.72 -2.95
N ALA A 11 12.56 -53.50 -2.84
CA ALA A 11 11.78 -54.12 -3.91
C ALA A 11 10.74 -53.19 -4.56
N GLU A 12 10.37 -53.50 -5.80
CA GLU A 12 9.45 -52.77 -6.68
C GLU A 12 7.94 -53.00 -6.42
N LYS A 13 7.13 -51.94 -6.68
CA LYS A 13 5.90 -51.82 -7.52
C LYS A 13 4.77 -50.99 -6.87
N PRO A 14 3.86 -50.34 -7.63
CA PRO A 14 3.98 -49.71 -8.95
C PRO A 14 3.59 -48.20 -8.90
N GLY A 15 4.45 -47.31 -9.39
CA GLY A 15 4.09 -45.94 -9.74
C GLY A 15 3.50 -45.89 -11.14
N ALA A 16 2.50 -45.04 -11.37
CA ALA A 16 2.04 -44.74 -12.71
C ALA A 16 3.22 -44.21 -13.52
N LEU A 17 3.64 -44.96 -14.54
CA LEU A 17 4.68 -44.57 -15.47
C LEU A 17 4.21 -43.33 -16.23
N VAL A 18 4.82 -42.18 -15.93
CA VAL A 18 5.06 -41.18 -16.98
C VAL A 18 6.09 -41.83 -17.89
N ILE A 19 5.62 -42.37 -19.01
CA ILE A 19 6.50 -42.97 -20.00
C ILE A 19 7.33 -41.81 -20.59
N ASN A 20 8.64 -41.80 -20.31
CA ASN A 20 9.60 -41.10 -21.15
C ASN A 20 9.61 -41.78 -22.53
N THR A 21 8.63 -41.50 -23.39
CA THR A 21 8.70 -41.88 -24.81
C THR A 21 9.53 -40.84 -25.54
N ALA A 22 10.86 -40.92 -25.40
CA ALA A 22 11.74 -40.54 -26.48
C ALA A 22 11.86 -41.77 -27.40
N GLU A 23 10.84 -41.99 -28.25
CA GLU A 23 11.04 -42.84 -29.42
C GLU A 23 11.62 -41.98 -30.55
N GLU A 24 12.74 -42.42 -31.09
CA GLU A 24 13.44 -41.83 -32.23
C GLU A 24 12.47 -41.57 -33.40
N ILE A 25 12.43 -40.33 -33.89
CA ILE A 25 11.80 -40.01 -35.17
C ILE A 25 12.87 -40.13 -36.26
N PRO A 26 12.59 -40.79 -37.41
CA PRO A 26 13.59 -41.08 -38.44
C PRO A 26 13.88 -39.88 -39.34
N GLY A 27 15.13 -39.78 -39.81
CA GLY A 27 15.47 -39.32 -41.17
C GLY A 27 15.88 -37.86 -41.33
N GLU A 28 17.16 -37.68 -41.62
CA GLU A 28 17.88 -36.46 -41.99
C GLU A 28 17.24 -35.66 -43.15
N ASP A 29 17.15 -34.33 -43.02
CA ASP A 29 17.84 -33.34 -43.90
C ASP A 29 17.31 -31.88 -43.81
N ASP A 30 16.37 -31.54 -42.92
CA ASP A 30 15.98 -30.13 -42.70
C ASP A 30 15.57 -29.90 -41.22
N PHE A 31 16.56 -29.82 -40.32
CA PHE A 31 16.29 -29.72 -38.88
C PHE A 31 15.61 -28.38 -38.53
N PRO A 32 14.55 -28.38 -37.68
CA PRO A 32 13.92 -27.16 -37.20
C PRO A 32 14.81 -26.35 -36.24
N GLU A 33 16.02 -26.80 -35.92
CA GLU A 33 16.99 -26.13 -35.01
C GLU A 33 17.32 -24.69 -35.42
N ARG A 34 17.22 -24.39 -36.71
CA ARG A 34 17.36 -23.03 -37.24
C ARG A 34 16.25 -22.09 -36.73
N TYR A 35 15.08 -22.63 -36.39
CA TYR A 35 13.86 -21.89 -36.04
C TYR A 35 13.43 -22.11 -34.57
N ILE A 36 13.70 -23.28 -33.99
CA ILE A 36 13.36 -23.64 -32.62
C ILE A 36 14.60 -24.23 -31.92
N PRO A 37 15.01 -23.68 -30.77
CA PRO A 37 16.13 -24.22 -29.99
C PRO A 37 15.91 -25.66 -29.52
N GLU A 38 17.01 -26.39 -29.32
CA GLU A 38 16.96 -27.84 -29.06
C GLU A 38 16.11 -28.22 -27.84
N HIS A 39 16.29 -27.45 -26.77
CA HIS A 39 15.59 -27.66 -25.50
C HIS A 39 14.07 -27.49 -25.64
N SER A 40 13.63 -26.50 -26.43
CA SER A 40 12.20 -26.21 -26.63
C SER A 40 11.47 -27.31 -27.40
N TRP A 41 12.11 -27.95 -28.38
CA TRP A 41 11.46 -29.03 -29.12
C TRP A 41 11.48 -30.36 -28.37
N LYS A 42 12.53 -30.64 -27.57
CA LYS A 42 12.59 -31.86 -26.73
C LYS A 42 11.52 -31.87 -25.64
N ASN A 43 11.14 -30.70 -25.14
CA ASN A 43 10.13 -30.56 -24.09
C ASN A 43 8.69 -30.58 -24.62
N ALA A 44 8.49 -30.58 -25.94
CA ALA A 44 7.17 -30.64 -26.54
C ALA A 44 6.64 -32.09 -26.59
N THR A 45 5.34 -32.27 -26.34
CA THR A 45 4.71 -33.58 -26.44
C THR A 45 3.82 -33.69 -27.69
N SER A 46 3.98 -34.78 -28.44
CA SER A 46 3.08 -35.15 -29.54
C SER A 46 1.81 -35.85 -29.06
N TYR A 47 1.76 -36.30 -27.80
CA TYR A 47 0.62 -37.00 -27.22
C TYR A 47 0.08 -36.22 -26.01
N PRO A 48 -1.24 -35.93 -25.96
CA PRO A 48 -1.84 -35.38 -24.76
C PRO A 48 -1.83 -36.43 -23.64
N VAL A 49 -1.92 -35.96 -22.40
CA VAL A 49 -2.21 -36.84 -21.26
C VAL A 49 -3.67 -37.28 -21.34
N ASP A 50 -3.89 -38.57 -21.56
CA ASP A 50 -5.21 -39.18 -21.70
C ASP A 50 -5.83 -39.47 -20.33
N ALA A 51 -6.13 -38.40 -19.59
CA ALA A 51 -6.74 -38.47 -18.27
C ALA A 51 -7.60 -37.23 -17.96
N THR A 52 -8.59 -37.40 -17.11
CA THR A 52 -9.39 -36.30 -16.58
C THR A 52 -8.96 -35.89 -15.18
N VAL A 53 -9.31 -34.65 -14.82
CA VAL A 53 -9.03 -34.09 -13.49
C VAL A 53 -9.72 -34.89 -12.39
N ASN A 54 -10.97 -35.32 -12.61
CA ASN A 54 -11.73 -36.13 -11.66
C ASN A 54 -11.16 -37.55 -11.49
N GLU A 55 -10.63 -38.18 -12.55
CA GLU A 55 -9.96 -39.48 -12.43
C GLU A 55 -8.67 -39.41 -11.61
N ILE A 56 -7.86 -38.37 -11.84
CA ILE A 56 -6.63 -38.15 -11.07
C ILE A 56 -6.97 -37.83 -9.61
N PHE A 57 -7.95 -36.96 -9.37
CA PHE A 57 -8.46 -36.67 -8.03
C PHE A 57 -8.91 -37.94 -7.30
N HIS A 58 -9.76 -38.76 -7.93
CA HIS A 58 -10.26 -40.01 -7.34
C HIS A 58 -9.12 -40.99 -7.02
N THR A 59 -8.07 -41.03 -7.85
CA THR A 59 -6.87 -41.82 -7.56
C THR A 59 -6.20 -41.39 -6.25
N HIS A 60 -6.16 -40.09 -5.95
CA HIS A 60 -5.63 -39.57 -4.69
C HIS A 60 -6.56 -39.84 -3.51
N VAL A 61 -7.89 -39.78 -3.70
CA VAL A 61 -8.86 -40.20 -2.67
C VAL A 61 -8.63 -41.66 -2.26
N LEU A 62 -8.45 -42.56 -3.23
CA LEU A 62 -8.21 -43.99 -2.94
C LEU A 62 -6.86 -44.22 -2.25
N LYS A 63 -5.81 -43.47 -2.64
CA LYS A 63 -4.46 -43.65 -2.09
C LYS A 63 -4.28 -42.99 -0.73
N ARG A 64 -4.90 -41.84 -0.48
CA ARG A 64 -4.66 -40.97 0.68
C ARG A 64 -5.96 -40.31 1.17
N PRO A 65 -6.98 -41.10 1.53
CA PRO A 65 -8.31 -40.57 1.83
C PRO A 65 -8.31 -39.56 2.98
N ASP A 66 -7.43 -39.75 3.97
CA ASP A 66 -7.38 -38.94 5.19
C ASP A 66 -6.37 -37.79 5.11
N ALA A 67 -5.71 -37.59 3.95
CA ALA A 67 -4.83 -36.44 3.72
C ALA A 67 -5.65 -35.16 3.50
N ALA A 68 -5.10 -34.01 3.90
CA ALA A 68 -5.73 -32.72 3.71
C ALA A 68 -5.82 -32.36 2.22
N ALA A 69 -7.03 -32.13 1.72
CA ALA A 69 -7.31 -31.68 0.36
C ALA A 69 -7.55 -30.17 0.31
N VAL A 70 -8.29 -29.62 1.29
CA VAL A 70 -8.65 -28.21 1.39
C VAL A 70 -8.33 -27.69 2.78
N CYS A 71 -7.67 -26.54 2.85
CA CYS A 71 -7.44 -25.78 4.07
C CYS A 71 -7.85 -24.32 3.86
N ALA A 72 -9.10 -24.00 4.18
CA ALA A 72 -9.67 -22.67 3.99
C ALA A 72 -9.94 -21.97 5.33
N TRP A 73 -10.17 -20.66 5.28
CA TRP A 73 -10.53 -19.85 6.44
C TRP A 73 -11.84 -20.30 7.11
N ASP A 74 -12.76 -20.87 6.34
CA ASP A 74 -14.08 -21.35 6.76
C ASP A 74 -14.13 -22.88 7.00
N GLY A 75 -12.97 -23.54 7.00
CA GLY A 75 -12.81 -24.93 7.41
C GLY A 75 -11.86 -25.74 6.54
N THR A 76 -11.70 -27.02 6.92
CA THR A 76 -10.81 -27.96 6.23
C THR A 76 -11.58 -29.18 5.73
N TYR A 77 -11.06 -29.82 4.69
CA TYR A 77 -11.53 -31.13 4.22
C TYR A 77 -10.35 -32.03 3.89
N THR A 78 -10.48 -33.30 4.27
CA THR A 78 -9.69 -34.39 3.71
C THR A 78 -10.13 -34.74 2.29
N TYR A 79 -9.33 -35.52 1.56
CA TYR A 79 -9.70 -36.01 0.22
C TYR A 79 -11.01 -36.80 0.24
N ARG A 80 -11.22 -37.66 1.25
CA ARG A 80 -12.46 -38.41 1.44
C ARG A 80 -13.66 -37.49 1.70
N GLU A 81 -13.51 -36.53 2.61
CA GLU A 81 -14.58 -35.59 2.97
C GLU A 81 -14.99 -34.69 1.81
N LEU A 82 -14.03 -34.28 0.98
CA LEU A 82 -14.30 -33.53 -0.24
C LEU A 82 -15.02 -34.41 -1.27
N GLU A 83 -14.58 -35.66 -1.46
CA GLU A 83 -15.25 -36.61 -2.36
C GLU A 83 -16.71 -36.86 -1.96
N GLU A 84 -16.97 -37.16 -0.68
CA GLU A 84 -18.32 -37.45 -0.18
C GLU A 84 -19.28 -36.26 -0.41
N ARG A 85 -18.84 -35.04 -0.09
CA ARG A 85 -19.65 -33.82 -0.26
C ARG A 85 -19.87 -33.47 -1.73
N SER A 86 -18.82 -33.53 -2.54
CA SER A 86 -18.93 -33.25 -3.98
C SER A 86 -19.78 -34.29 -4.69
N THR A 87 -19.71 -35.57 -4.29
CA THR A 87 -20.55 -36.66 -4.84
C THR A 87 -22.03 -36.40 -4.55
N ALA A 88 -22.37 -36.01 -3.32
CA ALA A 88 -23.73 -35.72 -2.94
C ALA A 88 -24.35 -34.58 -3.78
N VAL A 89 -23.58 -33.51 -4.02
CA VAL A 89 -24.01 -32.42 -4.91
C VAL A 89 -24.05 -32.87 -6.38
N ALA A 90 -23.08 -33.67 -6.84
CA ALA A 90 -23.03 -34.19 -8.20
C ALA A 90 -24.28 -35.01 -8.58
N HIS A 91 -24.84 -35.77 -7.63
CA HIS A 91 -26.09 -36.50 -7.84
C HIS A 91 -27.26 -35.57 -8.18
N GLU A 92 -27.40 -34.46 -7.46
CA GLU A 92 -28.45 -33.48 -7.73
C GLU A 92 -28.20 -32.76 -9.07
N LEU A 93 -26.94 -32.43 -9.39
CA LEU A 93 -26.57 -31.85 -10.67
C LEU A 93 -26.94 -32.77 -11.85
N ARG A 94 -26.65 -34.07 -11.76
CA ARG A 94 -27.05 -35.05 -12.79
C ARG A 94 -28.56 -35.14 -12.92
N ARG A 95 -29.32 -35.14 -11.81
CA ARG A 95 -30.79 -35.11 -11.84
C ARG A 95 -31.34 -33.87 -12.56
N ARG A 96 -30.62 -32.75 -12.48
CA ARG A 96 -30.97 -31.50 -13.18
C ARG A 96 -30.39 -31.38 -14.59
N GLY A 97 -29.77 -32.44 -15.11
CA GLY A 97 -29.36 -32.54 -16.51
C GLY A 97 -27.89 -32.18 -16.79
N VAL A 98 -27.06 -31.98 -15.77
CA VAL A 98 -25.61 -31.83 -15.95
C VAL A 98 -25.03 -33.16 -16.46
N LYS A 99 -24.24 -33.05 -17.53
CA LYS A 99 -23.62 -34.15 -18.30
C LYS A 99 -22.43 -33.58 -19.09
N PRO A 100 -21.62 -34.42 -19.77
CA PRO A 100 -20.54 -33.96 -20.65
C PRO A 100 -20.95 -32.80 -21.55
N GLU A 101 -20.07 -31.80 -21.65
CA GLU A 101 -20.23 -30.55 -22.43
C GLU A 101 -21.26 -29.54 -21.88
N VAL A 102 -21.94 -29.82 -20.76
CA VAL A 102 -22.83 -28.84 -20.11
C VAL A 102 -22.02 -27.91 -19.20
N LEU A 103 -22.11 -26.61 -19.44
CA LEU A 103 -21.48 -25.57 -18.63
C LEU A 103 -22.35 -25.14 -17.46
N VAL A 104 -21.72 -25.03 -16.29
CA VAL A 104 -22.31 -24.60 -15.02
C VAL A 104 -21.54 -23.40 -14.47
N ALA A 105 -22.21 -22.29 -14.19
CA ALA A 105 -21.56 -21.12 -13.61
C ALA A 105 -21.44 -21.29 -12.08
N LEU A 106 -20.29 -20.94 -11.52
CA LEU A 106 -19.99 -21.01 -10.09
C LEU A 106 -19.79 -19.58 -9.56
N LEU A 107 -20.75 -19.11 -8.75
CA LEU A 107 -20.76 -17.76 -8.16
C LEU A 107 -20.51 -17.84 -6.65
N PHE A 108 -19.24 -17.71 -6.26
CA PHE A 108 -18.80 -17.88 -4.88
C PHE A 108 -17.75 -16.84 -4.50
N GLU A 109 -17.84 -16.36 -3.27
CA GLU A 109 -16.71 -15.82 -2.53
C GLU A 109 -15.65 -16.91 -2.24
N LYS A 110 -14.43 -16.47 -1.90
CA LYS A 110 -13.34 -17.39 -1.51
C LYS A 110 -13.77 -18.19 -0.28
N SER A 111 -13.89 -19.51 -0.43
CA SER A 111 -14.41 -20.42 0.60
C SER A 111 -14.03 -21.86 0.28
N LYS A 112 -14.15 -22.78 1.23
CA LYS A 112 -14.02 -24.23 0.96
C LYS A 112 -15.11 -24.75 0.01
N PHE A 113 -16.28 -24.11 -0.03
CA PHE A 113 -17.44 -24.58 -0.79
C PHE A 113 -17.27 -24.45 -2.31
N ILE A 114 -16.47 -23.50 -2.79
CA ILE A 114 -16.16 -23.38 -4.22
C ILE A 114 -15.51 -24.66 -4.75
N THR A 115 -14.62 -25.27 -3.96
CA THR A 115 -13.95 -26.53 -4.29
C THR A 115 -14.94 -27.69 -4.33
N VAL A 116 -15.90 -27.73 -3.39
CA VAL A 116 -16.99 -28.73 -3.39
C VAL A 116 -17.81 -28.61 -4.68
N ALA A 117 -18.21 -27.38 -5.04
CA ALA A 117 -19.01 -27.12 -6.23
C ALA A 117 -18.27 -27.46 -7.53
N MET A 118 -16.98 -27.11 -7.64
CA MET A 118 -16.14 -27.45 -8.78
C MET A 118 -16.07 -28.97 -8.97
N HIS A 119 -15.67 -29.72 -7.93
CA HIS A 119 -15.57 -31.17 -8.02
C HIS A 119 -16.93 -31.83 -8.25
N ALA A 120 -18.02 -31.28 -7.72
CA ALA A 120 -19.37 -31.78 -7.97
C ALA A 120 -19.78 -31.65 -9.43
N VAL A 121 -19.46 -30.52 -10.09
CA VAL A 121 -19.71 -30.32 -11.52
C VAL A 121 -18.90 -31.33 -12.33
N LEU A 122 -17.62 -31.49 -12.03
CA LEU A 122 -16.75 -32.45 -12.74
C LEU A 122 -17.22 -33.89 -12.57
N GLN A 123 -17.60 -34.29 -11.36
CA GLN A 123 -18.17 -35.61 -11.10
C GLN A 123 -19.53 -35.80 -11.77
N ALA A 124 -20.33 -34.74 -11.91
CA ALA A 124 -21.59 -34.81 -12.67
C ALA A 124 -21.33 -34.96 -14.19
N GLY A 125 -20.10 -34.78 -14.64
CA GLY A 125 -19.69 -34.77 -16.05
C GLY A 125 -19.77 -33.38 -16.69
N GLY A 126 -20.08 -32.32 -15.94
CA GLY A 126 -20.16 -30.97 -16.49
C GLY A 126 -18.79 -30.29 -16.63
N ALA A 127 -18.82 -29.12 -17.24
CA ALA A 127 -17.77 -28.12 -17.25
C ALA A 127 -18.20 -26.91 -16.41
N PHE A 128 -17.27 -26.10 -15.93
CA PHE A 128 -17.62 -24.94 -15.10
C PHE A 128 -17.08 -23.60 -15.61
N LEU A 129 -17.75 -22.52 -15.21
CA LEU A 129 -17.21 -21.16 -15.27
C LEU A 129 -17.06 -20.64 -13.86
N LEU A 130 -15.88 -20.14 -13.51
CA LEU A 130 -15.66 -19.51 -12.22
C LEU A 130 -15.96 -18.02 -12.33
N TRP A 131 -16.85 -17.50 -11.48
CA TRP A 131 -17.22 -16.08 -11.49
C TRP A 131 -16.74 -15.36 -10.24
N ASP A 132 -16.30 -14.12 -10.44
CA ASP A 132 -16.00 -13.19 -9.35
C ASP A 132 -17.30 -12.45 -8.95
N PRO A 133 -17.71 -12.53 -7.67
CA PRO A 133 -18.89 -11.84 -7.15
C PRO A 133 -18.89 -10.32 -7.31
N SER A 134 -17.72 -9.70 -7.52
CA SER A 134 -17.60 -8.25 -7.73
C SER A 134 -17.98 -7.77 -9.13
N LEU A 135 -18.23 -8.69 -10.07
CA LEU A 135 -18.64 -8.34 -11.43
C LEU A 135 -20.07 -7.78 -11.47
N PRO A 136 -20.36 -6.77 -12.31
CA PRO A 136 -21.72 -6.28 -12.50
C PRO A 136 -22.67 -7.38 -12.99
N VAL A 137 -23.89 -7.42 -12.46
CA VAL A 137 -24.91 -8.44 -12.80
C VAL A 137 -25.17 -8.51 -14.30
N GLY A 138 -25.25 -7.36 -14.99
CA GLY A 138 -25.44 -7.31 -16.44
C GLY A 138 -24.30 -7.98 -17.22
N ARG A 139 -23.06 -7.91 -16.73
CA ARG A 139 -21.91 -8.61 -17.33
C ARG A 139 -22.00 -10.11 -17.08
N LEU A 140 -22.40 -10.53 -15.88
CA LEU A 140 -22.62 -11.95 -15.57
C LEU A 140 -23.75 -12.53 -16.45
N GLN A 141 -24.83 -11.78 -16.68
CA GLN A 141 -25.90 -12.15 -17.61
C GLN A 141 -25.38 -12.31 -19.05
N ALA A 142 -24.55 -11.38 -19.53
CA ALA A 142 -23.94 -11.48 -20.85
C ALA A 142 -23.03 -12.71 -20.99
N ILE A 143 -22.20 -13.00 -19.98
CA ILE A 143 -21.35 -14.19 -19.94
C ILE A 143 -22.20 -15.47 -19.91
N PHE A 144 -23.26 -15.49 -19.09
CA PHE A 144 -24.19 -16.62 -19.01
C PHE A 144 -24.85 -16.91 -20.37
N ALA A 145 -25.32 -15.85 -21.05
CA ALA A 145 -25.95 -15.96 -22.36
C ALA A 145 -24.97 -16.44 -23.45
N GLU A 146 -23.76 -15.87 -23.52
CA GLU A 146 -22.76 -16.22 -24.54
C GLU A 146 -22.18 -17.62 -24.32
N SER A 147 -21.97 -18.03 -23.07
CA SER A 147 -21.44 -19.37 -22.73
C SER A 147 -22.44 -20.50 -22.97
N GLY A 148 -23.74 -20.20 -23.01
CA GLY A 148 -24.78 -21.22 -23.03
C GLY A 148 -24.84 -22.06 -21.75
N ALA A 149 -24.31 -21.55 -20.63
CA ALA A 149 -24.41 -22.20 -19.34
C ALA A 149 -25.88 -22.43 -18.96
N GLN A 150 -26.18 -23.56 -18.31
CA GLN A 150 -27.57 -23.99 -18.07
C GLN A 150 -28.05 -23.70 -16.64
N MET A 151 -27.13 -23.54 -15.71
CA MET A 151 -27.44 -23.33 -14.30
C MET A 151 -26.32 -22.59 -13.57
N ILE A 152 -26.66 -22.10 -12.38
CA ILE A 152 -25.71 -21.42 -11.48
C ILE A 152 -25.65 -22.20 -10.16
N ILE A 153 -24.45 -22.48 -9.68
CA ILE A 153 -24.23 -22.91 -8.30
C ILE A 153 -23.64 -21.71 -7.56
N SER A 154 -24.18 -21.41 -6.38
CA SER A 154 -23.71 -20.28 -5.57
C SER A 154 -23.55 -20.66 -4.10
N SER A 155 -22.83 -19.81 -3.37
CA SER A 155 -22.94 -19.77 -1.91
C SER A 155 -24.33 -19.25 -1.49
N ALA A 156 -24.64 -19.38 -0.20
CA ALA A 156 -25.87 -18.81 0.36
C ALA A 156 -25.88 -17.28 0.27
N THR A 157 -24.72 -16.63 0.42
CA THR A 157 -24.58 -15.17 0.35
C THR A 157 -24.86 -14.64 -1.07
N MET A 158 -24.49 -15.42 -2.09
CA MET A 158 -24.63 -15.04 -3.51
C MET A 158 -25.94 -15.52 -4.16
N ALA A 159 -26.80 -16.22 -3.41
CA ALA A 159 -28.04 -16.80 -3.93
C ALA A 159 -29.00 -15.77 -4.55
N GLY A 160 -29.06 -14.55 -4.00
CA GLY A 160 -29.88 -13.47 -4.53
C GLY A 160 -29.45 -13.06 -5.94
N ILE A 161 -28.15 -12.80 -6.13
CA ILE A 161 -27.57 -12.44 -7.43
C ILE A 161 -27.74 -13.59 -8.43
N ALA A 162 -27.50 -14.84 -8.00
CA ALA A 162 -27.68 -16.01 -8.86
C ALA A 162 -29.13 -16.11 -9.38
N ALA A 163 -30.12 -15.85 -8.52
CA ALA A 163 -31.54 -15.91 -8.87
C ALA A 163 -31.96 -14.79 -9.86
N GLU A 164 -31.30 -13.64 -9.84
CA GLU A 164 -31.52 -12.56 -10.82
C GLU A 164 -31.03 -12.91 -12.23
N ILE A 165 -30.05 -13.81 -12.35
CA ILE A 165 -29.44 -14.20 -13.62
C ILE A 165 -30.12 -15.45 -14.19
N CYS A 166 -30.35 -16.47 -13.36
CA CYS A 166 -30.90 -17.75 -13.78
C CYS A 166 -31.87 -18.32 -12.74
N SER A 167 -33.05 -18.76 -13.21
CA SER A 167 -34.05 -19.43 -12.37
C SER A 167 -33.62 -20.81 -11.89
N HIS A 168 -32.62 -21.41 -12.54
CA HIS A 168 -32.06 -22.72 -12.19
C HIS A 168 -30.77 -22.51 -11.40
N SER A 169 -30.90 -22.15 -10.12
CA SER A 169 -29.77 -22.01 -9.20
C SER A 169 -29.79 -23.08 -8.10
N ILE A 170 -28.61 -23.45 -7.61
CA ILE A 170 -28.40 -24.34 -6.46
C ILE A 170 -27.47 -23.65 -5.45
N ILE A 171 -27.82 -23.73 -4.18
CA ILE A 171 -26.98 -23.27 -3.08
C ILE A 171 -26.12 -24.45 -2.59
N VAL A 172 -24.82 -24.22 -2.40
CA VAL A 172 -23.89 -25.18 -1.78
C VAL A 172 -23.26 -24.55 -0.55
N ASP A 173 -23.61 -25.08 0.61
CA ASP A 173 -23.02 -24.81 1.93
C ASP A 173 -23.22 -26.02 2.86
N ASP A 174 -22.76 -25.93 4.11
CA ASP A 174 -22.89 -27.03 5.08
C ASP A 174 -24.37 -27.42 5.39
N GLN A 175 -25.36 -26.55 5.11
CA GLN A 175 -26.80 -26.82 5.36
C GLN A 175 -27.52 -27.42 4.14
N HIS A 176 -27.07 -27.08 2.93
CA HIS A 176 -27.73 -27.44 1.67
C HIS A 176 -27.08 -28.62 0.95
N ILE A 177 -25.87 -29.04 1.35
CA ILE A 177 -25.27 -30.29 0.86
C ILE A 177 -26.14 -31.48 1.33
N PRO A 178 -26.68 -32.29 0.40
CA PRO A 178 -27.50 -33.43 0.79
C PRO A 178 -26.66 -34.51 1.47
N PRO A 179 -27.27 -35.37 2.32
CA PRO A 179 -26.58 -36.52 2.88
C PRO A 179 -26.13 -37.47 1.75
N SER A 180 -24.94 -38.04 1.90
CA SER A 180 -24.36 -38.97 0.92
C SER A 180 -25.28 -40.18 0.69
N VAL A 181 -25.58 -40.48 -0.57
CA VAL A 181 -26.41 -41.62 -1.00
C VAL A 181 -25.49 -42.62 -1.73
N GLU A 182 -25.80 -43.92 -1.66
CA GLU A 182 -25.00 -44.97 -2.31
C GLU A 182 -24.72 -44.69 -3.80
N SER A 183 -23.51 -45.08 -4.22
CA SER A 183 -22.90 -44.75 -5.50
C SER A 183 -23.74 -45.20 -6.70
N LEU A 184 -23.99 -44.28 -7.63
CA LEU A 184 -24.34 -44.62 -9.02
C LEU A 184 -23.07 -44.47 -9.87
N GLU A 185 -22.74 -45.51 -10.64
CA GLU A 185 -21.79 -45.42 -11.75
C GLU A 185 -22.17 -44.22 -12.63
N GLY A 186 -21.35 -43.17 -12.54
CA GLY A 186 -21.60 -41.90 -13.21
C GLY A 186 -21.03 -41.87 -14.62
N PRO A 187 -21.52 -40.98 -15.51
CA PRO A 187 -20.85 -40.75 -16.78
C PRO A 187 -19.42 -40.28 -16.52
N PHE A 188 -18.45 -40.94 -17.14
CA PHE A 188 -17.06 -40.50 -17.14
C PHE A 188 -16.91 -39.38 -18.16
N ASN A 189 -16.42 -38.23 -17.73
CA ASN A 189 -15.83 -37.29 -18.68
C ASN A 189 -14.73 -38.03 -19.44
N LEU A 190 -14.68 -37.81 -20.75
CA LEU A 190 -13.53 -38.17 -21.56
C LEU A 190 -12.49 -37.06 -21.48
N PRO A 191 -11.19 -37.35 -21.68
CA PRO A 191 -10.13 -36.35 -21.62
C PRO A 191 -10.32 -35.16 -22.60
N GLU A 192 -11.00 -35.37 -23.74
CA GLU A 192 -11.38 -34.33 -24.69
C GLU A 192 -12.61 -33.52 -24.30
N ASN A 193 -13.34 -33.89 -23.25
CA ASN A 193 -14.51 -33.13 -22.83
C ASN A 193 -14.14 -31.76 -22.25
N ALA A 194 -15.09 -30.83 -22.38
CA ALA A 194 -15.06 -29.53 -21.75
C ALA A 194 -14.78 -29.65 -20.24
N LEU A 195 -13.80 -28.89 -19.74
CA LEU A 195 -13.45 -28.81 -18.31
C LEU A 195 -13.89 -27.47 -17.73
N TYR A 196 -13.39 -26.37 -18.30
CA TYR A 196 -13.71 -25.03 -17.82
C TYR A 196 -13.72 -24.01 -18.97
N SER A 197 -14.30 -22.86 -18.69
CA SER A 197 -14.24 -21.69 -19.56
C SER A 197 -13.90 -20.44 -18.78
N VAL A 198 -13.06 -19.59 -19.38
CA VAL A 198 -12.72 -18.25 -18.88
C VAL A 198 -13.10 -17.22 -19.94
N PHE A 199 -13.69 -16.11 -19.49
CA PHE A 199 -14.09 -15.00 -20.35
C PHE A 199 -13.10 -13.86 -20.23
N THR A 200 -12.44 -13.54 -21.34
CA THR A 200 -11.52 -12.40 -21.45
C THR A 200 -12.23 -11.20 -22.06
N SER A 201 -11.54 -10.05 -22.01
CA SER A 201 -12.00 -8.86 -22.72
C SER A 201 -12.02 -9.12 -24.23
N GLY A 202 -13.00 -8.53 -24.93
CA GLY A 202 -13.19 -8.72 -26.37
C GLY A 202 -13.16 -7.41 -27.13
N SER A 203 -12.29 -7.30 -28.14
CA SER A 203 -12.17 -6.11 -29.01
C SER A 203 -13.48 -5.58 -29.65
N THR A 204 -14.55 -6.39 -29.65
CA THR A 204 -15.89 -6.04 -30.17
C THR A 204 -16.86 -5.55 -29.10
N GLY A 205 -16.44 -5.32 -27.85
CA GLY A 205 -17.33 -4.90 -26.76
C GLY A 205 -18.00 -6.04 -26.00
N THR A 206 -17.97 -7.26 -26.55
CA THR A 206 -18.60 -8.47 -25.98
C THR A 206 -17.52 -9.38 -25.35
N PRO A 207 -17.70 -9.86 -24.11
CA PRO A 207 -16.80 -10.82 -23.49
C PRO A 207 -16.55 -12.04 -24.39
N LYS A 208 -15.29 -12.44 -24.55
CA LYS A 208 -14.93 -13.62 -25.37
C LYS A 208 -14.52 -14.75 -24.45
N GLY A 209 -15.34 -15.80 -24.39
CA GLY A 209 -15.00 -17.02 -23.66
C GLY A 209 -14.32 -18.02 -24.58
N PHE A 210 -13.33 -18.74 -24.07
CA PHE A 210 -12.77 -19.92 -24.72
C PHE A 210 -13.01 -21.16 -23.86
N LEU A 211 -13.05 -22.32 -24.50
CA LEU A 211 -13.27 -23.59 -23.85
C LEU A 211 -11.96 -24.37 -23.69
N MET A 212 -11.68 -24.81 -22.47
CA MET A 212 -10.55 -25.68 -22.15
C MET A 212 -11.00 -27.12 -21.93
N GLU A 213 -10.20 -28.08 -22.39
CA GLU A 213 -10.46 -29.52 -22.24
C GLU A 213 -9.72 -30.08 -21.02
N HIS A 214 -10.20 -31.21 -20.49
CA HIS A 214 -9.56 -31.91 -19.37
C HIS A 214 -8.09 -32.25 -19.67
N ARG A 215 -7.82 -32.93 -20.79
CA ARG A 215 -6.47 -33.31 -21.22
C ARG A 215 -5.53 -32.13 -21.39
N ALA A 216 -6.05 -30.98 -21.80
CA ALA A 216 -5.27 -29.78 -22.05
C ALA A 216 -4.74 -29.20 -20.73
N LEU A 217 -5.60 -29.07 -19.72
CA LEU A 217 -5.16 -28.69 -18.38
C LEU A 217 -4.21 -29.72 -17.79
N VAL A 218 -4.54 -31.02 -17.84
CA VAL A 218 -3.70 -32.08 -17.23
C VAL A 218 -2.31 -32.10 -17.87
N THR A 219 -2.22 -31.99 -19.20
CA THR A 219 -0.94 -31.92 -19.92
C THR A 219 -0.13 -30.70 -19.49
N CYS A 220 -0.76 -29.52 -19.41
CA CYS A 220 -0.13 -28.28 -18.94
C CYS A 220 0.36 -28.39 -17.48
N ALA A 221 -0.51 -28.85 -16.59
CA ALA A 221 -0.25 -28.99 -15.16
C ALA A 221 0.90 -29.97 -14.88
N LEU A 222 0.97 -31.11 -15.56
CA LEU A 222 2.08 -32.05 -15.41
C LEU A 222 3.39 -31.48 -15.97
N ALA A 223 3.33 -30.76 -17.10
CA ALA A 223 4.52 -30.18 -17.72
C ALA A 223 5.16 -29.09 -16.87
N CYS A 224 4.37 -28.18 -16.27
CA CYS A 224 4.92 -27.10 -15.44
C CYS A 224 5.06 -27.49 -13.96
N GLY A 225 4.15 -28.30 -13.42
CA GLY A 225 4.07 -28.58 -11.99
C GLY A 225 5.28 -29.35 -11.45
N GLN A 226 5.90 -30.20 -12.27
CA GLN A 226 7.15 -30.87 -11.92
C GLN A 226 8.30 -29.86 -11.74
N SER A 227 8.42 -28.86 -12.63
CA SER A 227 9.42 -27.81 -12.52
C SER A 227 9.20 -26.88 -11.33
N LEU A 228 7.94 -26.72 -10.91
CA LEU A 228 7.54 -26.00 -9.71
C LEU A 228 7.77 -26.79 -8.41
N GLY A 229 8.18 -28.06 -8.50
CA GLY A 229 8.40 -28.92 -7.33
C GLY A 229 7.10 -29.39 -6.66
N LEU A 230 5.95 -29.33 -7.34
CA LEU A 230 4.68 -29.77 -6.79
C LEU A 230 4.66 -31.27 -6.52
N ASN A 231 4.17 -31.64 -5.35
CA ASN A 231 4.02 -33.03 -4.90
C ASN A 231 2.92 -33.14 -3.84
N GLU A 232 2.68 -34.36 -3.33
CA GLU A 232 1.64 -34.67 -2.36
C GLU A 232 1.76 -33.95 -1.00
N ASN A 233 2.93 -33.37 -0.68
CA ASN A 233 3.13 -32.59 0.54
C ASN A 233 3.04 -31.08 0.30
N SER A 234 2.84 -30.65 -0.95
CA SER A 234 2.72 -29.23 -1.28
C SER A 234 1.42 -28.63 -0.73
N ARG A 235 1.49 -27.35 -0.37
CA ARG A 235 0.37 -26.53 0.06
C ARG A 235 0.36 -25.27 -0.78
N THR A 236 -0.65 -25.12 -1.61
CA THR A 236 -0.70 -24.09 -2.65
C THR A 236 -1.68 -23.00 -2.30
N LEU A 237 -1.27 -21.74 -2.42
CA LEU A 237 -2.15 -20.60 -2.19
C LEU A 237 -3.18 -20.45 -3.32
N GLN A 238 -4.44 -20.28 -2.97
CA GLN A 238 -5.45 -19.71 -3.85
C GLN A 238 -5.49 -18.20 -3.62
N PHE A 239 -5.08 -17.41 -4.63
CA PHE A 239 -4.95 -15.95 -4.54
C PHE A 239 -5.69 -15.22 -5.66
N SER A 240 -5.58 -15.70 -6.89
CA SER A 240 -6.08 -15.01 -8.07
C SER A 240 -7.60 -14.82 -8.00
N SER A 241 -8.12 -13.71 -8.55
CA SER A 241 -9.57 -13.52 -8.68
C SER A 241 -10.17 -14.58 -9.59
N ASN A 242 -11.39 -15.01 -9.26
CA ASN A 242 -12.13 -16.04 -9.99
C ASN A 242 -12.36 -15.71 -11.48
N SER A 243 -12.20 -14.44 -11.87
CA SER A 243 -12.30 -14.03 -13.28
C SER A 243 -11.10 -14.46 -14.13
N PHE A 244 -10.02 -14.99 -13.53
CA PHE A 244 -8.80 -15.35 -14.24
C PHE A 244 -8.60 -16.86 -14.36
N ASP A 245 -7.98 -17.26 -15.46
CA ASP A 245 -7.56 -18.63 -15.69
C ASP A 245 -6.57 -19.12 -14.63
N LEU A 246 -5.69 -18.24 -14.13
CA LEU A 246 -4.77 -18.57 -13.05
C LEU A 246 -5.51 -18.98 -11.76
N ALA A 247 -6.69 -18.43 -11.46
CA ALA A 247 -7.48 -18.89 -10.32
C ALA A 247 -8.02 -20.31 -10.54
N THR A 248 -8.47 -20.63 -11.76
CA THR A 248 -8.88 -21.99 -12.10
C THR A 248 -7.70 -22.96 -12.01
N PHE A 249 -6.52 -22.50 -12.44
CA PHE A 249 -5.29 -23.27 -12.35
C PHE A 249 -4.87 -23.52 -10.89
N GLU A 250 -4.85 -22.50 -10.04
CA GLU A 250 -4.64 -22.58 -8.58
C GLU A 250 -5.61 -23.57 -7.91
N HIS A 251 -6.87 -23.59 -8.37
CA HIS A 251 -7.85 -24.52 -7.83
C HIS A 251 -7.61 -25.97 -8.25
N LEU A 252 -7.19 -26.23 -9.48
CA LEU A 252 -7.13 -27.58 -10.02
C LEU A 252 -5.75 -28.24 -9.95
N ILE A 253 -4.66 -27.48 -10.10
CA ILE A 253 -3.31 -28.03 -10.09
C ILE A 253 -2.98 -28.84 -8.82
N PRO A 254 -3.41 -28.47 -7.59
CA PRO A 254 -3.01 -29.19 -6.39
C PRO A 254 -3.55 -30.63 -6.41
N PHE A 255 -4.76 -30.82 -6.93
CA PHE A 255 -5.41 -32.12 -7.03
C PHE A 255 -4.80 -33.03 -8.10
N ILE A 256 -4.06 -32.48 -9.08
CA ILE A 256 -3.26 -33.29 -10.01
C ILE A 256 -2.10 -33.96 -9.26
N PHE A 257 -1.48 -33.25 -8.31
CA PHE A 257 -0.30 -33.70 -7.57
C PHE A 257 -0.60 -34.30 -6.19
N GLY A 258 -1.88 -34.38 -5.78
CA GLY A 258 -2.27 -34.89 -4.46
C GLY A 258 -1.98 -33.91 -3.31
N ALA A 259 -1.77 -32.64 -3.65
CA ALA A 259 -1.45 -31.54 -2.73
C ALA A 259 -2.70 -30.99 -2.04
N CYS A 260 -2.50 -30.03 -1.13
CA CYS A 260 -3.57 -29.32 -0.44
C CYS A 260 -3.73 -27.90 -1.00
N ILE A 261 -4.96 -27.52 -1.36
CA ILE A 261 -5.28 -26.11 -1.68
C ILE A 261 -5.57 -25.33 -0.40
N CYS A 262 -5.00 -24.14 -0.30
CA CYS A 262 -5.19 -23.25 0.83
C CYS A 262 -5.90 -21.96 0.42
N ILE A 263 -7.04 -21.65 1.05
CA ILE A 263 -7.94 -20.58 0.63
C ILE A 263 -8.14 -19.57 1.77
N PRO A 264 -7.39 -18.46 1.81
CA PRO A 264 -7.63 -17.38 2.77
C PRO A 264 -8.97 -16.68 2.49
N SER A 265 -9.49 -15.97 3.50
CA SER A 265 -10.64 -15.09 3.30
C SER A 265 -10.27 -13.90 2.41
N GLU A 266 -11.26 -13.21 1.83
CA GLU A 266 -10.99 -11.99 1.05
C GLU A 266 -10.28 -10.90 1.88
N ASP A 267 -10.59 -10.80 3.18
CA ASP A 267 -9.97 -9.86 4.11
C ASP A 267 -8.52 -10.25 4.43
N GLU A 268 -8.24 -11.55 4.64
CA GLU A 268 -6.89 -12.06 4.83
C GLU A 268 -6.03 -11.85 3.57
N ARG A 269 -6.61 -12.14 2.39
CA ARG A 269 -5.96 -12.03 1.08
C ARG A 269 -5.57 -10.61 0.71
N LYS A 270 -6.41 -9.62 1.04
CA LYS A 270 -6.19 -8.19 0.75
C LYS A 270 -5.52 -7.42 1.89
N GLY A 271 -5.61 -7.93 3.12
CA GLY A 271 -5.06 -7.32 4.32
C GLY A 271 -3.60 -7.69 4.57
N ASP A 272 -3.36 -8.87 5.14
CA ASP A 272 -2.02 -9.36 5.51
C ASP A 272 -1.80 -10.76 4.93
N LEU A 273 -1.34 -10.73 3.69
CA LEU A 273 -1.02 -11.91 2.94
C LEU A 273 0.17 -12.68 3.56
N THR A 274 1.10 -12.02 4.26
CA THR A 274 2.21 -12.68 4.97
C THR A 274 1.68 -13.57 6.08
N ARG A 275 0.75 -13.06 6.90
CA ARG A 275 0.07 -13.86 7.93
C ARG A 275 -0.70 -15.03 7.32
N ALA A 276 -1.42 -14.81 6.22
CA ALA A 276 -2.13 -15.88 5.54
C ALA A 276 -1.17 -16.98 5.05
N LEU A 277 -0.07 -16.61 4.38
CA LEU A 277 0.94 -17.56 3.91
C LEU A 277 1.50 -18.44 5.05
N HIS A 278 1.70 -17.87 6.24
CA HIS A 278 2.09 -18.61 7.44
C HIS A 278 0.97 -19.46 8.03
N GLN A 279 -0.21 -18.89 8.26
CA GLN A 279 -1.35 -19.58 8.87
C GLN A 279 -1.73 -20.84 8.10
N TYR A 280 -1.73 -20.74 6.77
CA TYR A 280 -2.05 -21.86 5.89
C TYR A 280 -0.83 -22.70 5.49
N GLN A 281 0.36 -22.41 6.03
CA GLN A 281 1.61 -23.14 5.79
C GLN A 281 1.90 -23.33 4.29
N ILE A 282 1.83 -22.25 3.53
CA ILE A 282 1.94 -22.28 2.07
C ILE A 282 3.37 -22.61 1.65
N THR A 283 3.54 -23.63 0.80
CA THR A 283 4.85 -24.02 0.23
C THR A 283 5.04 -23.47 -1.18
N LEU A 284 3.94 -23.19 -1.90
CA LEU A 284 3.97 -22.62 -3.25
C LEU A 284 2.93 -21.53 -3.41
N ALA A 285 3.36 -20.38 -3.93
CA ALA A 285 2.48 -19.26 -4.27
C ALA A 285 2.69 -18.81 -5.72
N MET A 286 1.58 -18.53 -6.41
CA MET A 286 1.57 -17.93 -7.74
C MET A 286 1.08 -16.49 -7.57
N LEU A 287 1.92 -15.52 -7.91
CA LEU A 287 1.66 -14.10 -7.63
C LEU A 287 1.98 -13.23 -8.84
N THR A 288 1.41 -12.03 -8.89
CA THR A 288 1.93 -11.00 -9.79
C THR A 288 3.16 -10.34 -9.17
N PRO A 289 4.12 -9.83 -9.97
CA PRO A 289 5.21 -8.99 -9.49
C PRO A 289 4.74 -7.90 -8.52
N SER A 290 3.66 -7.19 -8.87
CA SER A 290 3.08 -6.13 -8.02
C SER A 290 2.69 -6.62 -6.63
N VAL A 291 2.08 -7.79 -6.51
CA VAL A 291 1.71 -8.36 -5.20
C VAL A 291 2.95 -8.88 -4.47
N SER A 292 3.88 -9.52 -5.17
CA SER A 292 5.09 -10.05 -4.54
C SER A 292 5.97 -8.97 -3.90
N ARG A 293 5.92 -7.73 -4.40
CA ARG A 293 6.64 -6.58 -3.83
C ARG A 293 6.08 -6.11 -2.49
N LEU A 294 4.86 -6.54 -2.14
CA LEU A 294 4.26 -6.27 -0.83
C LEU A 294 4.75 -7.23 0.25
N LEU A 295 5.49 -8.28 -0.10
CA LEU A 295 5.91 -9.35 0.80
C LEU A 295 7.43 -9.36 1.01
N GLU A 296 7.86 -9.75 2.21
CA GLU A 296 9.25 -9.93 2.55
C GLU A 296 9.63 -11.42 2.53
N PRO A 297 10.46 -11.90 1.58
CA PRO A 297 10.71 -13.33 1.41
C PRO A 297 11.39 -14.00 2.62
N LYS A 298 12.24 -13.25 3.32
CA LYS A 298 12.91 -13.69 4.56
C LYS A 298 11.91 -14.05 5.68
N ASP A 299 10.72 -13.44 5.65
CA ASP A 299 9.68 -13.63 6.64
C ASP A 299 8.73 -14.77 6.22
N LEU A 300 9.08 -15.55 5.21
CA LEU A 300 8.25 -16.65 4.66
C LEU A 300 9.06 -17.96 4.53
N PRO A 301 9.65 -18.50 5.62
CA PRO A 301 10.58 -19.64 5.56
C PRO A 301 9.95 -20.97 5.11
N ILE A 302 8.62 -21.09 5.13
CA ILE A 302 7.90 -22.29 4.67
C ILE A 302 7.71 -22.26 3.14
N LEU A 303 7.70 -21.06 2.55
CA LEU A 303 7.50 -20.86 1.13
C LEU A 303 8.74 -21.37 0.40
N GLN A 304 8.57 -22.39 -0.44
CA GLN A 304 9.66 -23.04 -1.16
C GLN A 304 9.78 -22.52 -2.58
N ALA A 305 8.64 -22.23 -3.23
CA ALA A 305 8.59 -21.77 -4.60
C ALA A 305 7.63 -20.60 -4.76
N VAL A 306 8.03 -19.62 -5.56
CA VAL A 306 7.18 -18.50 -5.99
C VAL A 306 7.23 -18.42 -7.49
N MET A 307 6.07 -18.49 -8.14
CA MET A 307 5.95 -18.22 -9.56
C MET A 307 5.34 -16.83 -9.76
N LEU A 308 6.13 -15.94 -10.35
CA LEU A 308 5.66 -14.66 -10.84
C LEU A 308 5.05 -14.84 -12.22
N ALA A 309 3.84 -14.34 -12.42
CA ALA A 309 3.15 -14.42 -13.71
C ALA A 309 2.23 -13.22 -13.92
N GLY A 310 1.82 -13.02 -15.17
CA GLY A 310 0.81 -12.01 -15.52
C GLY A 310 1.33 -10.57 -15.69
N GLU A 311 2.53 -10.22 -15.23
CA GLU A 311 3.16 -8.90 -15.47
C GLU A 311 4.64 -9.06 -15.81
N PRO A 312 5.29 -8.07 -16.45
CA PRO A 312 6.73 -8.05 -16.61
C PRO A 312 7.43 -8.11 -15.25
N VAL A 313 8.35 -9.05 -15.08
CA VAL A 313 9.23 -9.15 -13.91
C VAL A 313 10.34 -8.11 -14.05
N LEU A 314 10.73 -7.47 -12.94
CA LEU A 314 11.83 -6.51 -12.87
C LEU A 314 13.05 -7.13 -12.18
N SER A 315 14.23 -6.55 -12.41
CA SER A 315 15.48 -6.95 -11.75
C SER A 315 15.36 -6.92 -10.21
N GLU A 316 14.64 -5.95 -9.67
CA GLU A 316 14.38 -5.86 -8.23
C GLU A 316 13.61 -7.07 -7.69
N ASP A 317 12.61 -7.56 -8.44
CA ASP A 317 11.80 -8.72 -8.04
C ASP A 317 12.71 -9.97 -7.95
N VAL A 318 13.61 -10.16 -8.93
CA VAL A 318 14.57 -11.28 -8.95
C VAL A 318 15.54 -11.19 -7.77
N ARG A 319 16.16 -10.02 -7.56
CA ARG A 319 17.11 -9.80 -6.46
C ARG A 319 16.48 -10.08 -5.10
N ARG A 320 15.21 -9.68 -4.93
CA ARG A 320 14.48 -9.81 -3.67
C ARG A 320 14.15 -11.26 -3.34
N TRP A 321 13.68 -12.04 -4.31
CA TRP A 321 13.12 -13.37 -4.06
C TRP A 321 14.09 -14.54 -4.28
N SER A 322 14.96 -14.47 -5.29
CA SER A 322 15.85 -15.58 -5.66
C SER A 322 16.75 -16.14 -4.54
N PRO A 323 17.18 -15.37 -3.51
CA PRO A 323 17.97 -15.93 -2.41
C PRO A 323 17.17 -16.83 -1.44
N TYR A 324 15.85 -16.74 -1.44
CA TYR A 324 14.99 -17.33 -0.40
C TYR A 324 14.13 -18.49 -0.91
N VAL A 325 13.73 -18.43 -2.18
CA VAL A 325 12.79 -19.40 -2.78
C VAL A 325 13.29 -19.82 -4.17
N HIS A 326 12.76 -20.95 -4.66
CA HIS A 326 12.78 -21.25 -6.08
C HIS A 326 11.87 -20.26 -6.81
N LEU A 327 12.48 -19.22 -7.37
CA LEU A 327 11.77 -18.17 -8.09
C LEU A 327 11.59 -18.57 -9.55
N HIS A 328 10.34 -18.56 -10.01
CA HIS A 328 9.98 -18.83 -11.39
C HIS A 328 9.31 -17.64 -12.05
N ASN A 329 9.49 -17.47 -13.36
CA ASN A 329 8.67 -16.60 -14.20
C ASN A 329 7.84 -17.46 -15.14
N GLY A 330 6.53 -17.44 -14.95
CA GLY A 330 5.57 -18.21 -15.72
C GLY A 330 4.89 -17.35 -16.78
N TYR A 331 4.85 -17.87 -18.01
CA TYR A 331 4.20 -17.20 -19.14
C TYR A 331 3.31 -18.18 -19.91
N SER A 332 2.08 -17.74 -20.19
CA SER A 332 1.22 -18.24 -21.26
C SER A 332 0.01 -17.29 -21.42
N PRO A 333 -0.62 -17.21 -22.60
CA PRO A 333 -1.98 -16.72 -22.73
C PRO A 333 -3.00 -17.77 -22.24
N ALA A 334 -4.12 -17.32 -21.70
CA ALA A 334 -5.17 -18.18 -21.14
C ALA A 334 -5.69 -19.24 -22.14
N GLU A 335 -5.75 -18.90 -23.43
CA GLU A 335 -6.20 -19.79 -24.50
C GLU A 335 -5.25 -20.95 -24.80
N ALA A 336 -3.99 -20.88 -24.37
CA ALA A 336 -2.97 -21.87 -24.71
C ALA A 336 -2.66 -22.85 -23.57
N GLY A 337 -3.39 -22.79 -22.45
CA GLY A 337 -3.01 -23.43 -21.19
C GLY A 337 -2.37 -22.39 -20.27
N CYS A 338 -2.57 -22.50 -18.96
CA CYS A 338 -2.28 -21.39 -18.04
C CYS A 338 -0.79 -21.03 -17.96
N ILE A 339 0.12 -22.02 -17.95
CA ILE A 339 1.57 -21.83 -17.86
C ILE A 339 2.31 -22.87 -18.72
N ASN A 340 2.97 -22.40 -19.78
CA ASN A 340 3.53 -23.26 -20.84
C ASN A 340 4.94 -22.87 -21.25
N ILE A 341 5.41 -21.74 -20.72
CA ILE A 341 6.78 -21.27 -20.82
C ILE A 341 7.18 -20.87 -19.41
N LEU A 342 8.31 -21.39 -18.94
CA LEU A 342 8.75 -21.23 -17.57
C LEU A 342 10.25 -20.94 -17.55
N ASN A 343 10.62 -19.88 -16.83
CA ASN A 343 11.99 -19.65 -16.42
C ASN A 343 12.14 -20.07 -14.96
N SER A 344 12.95 -21.08 -14.69
CA SER A 344 13.27 -21.57 -13.34
C SER A 344 14.65 -21.12 -12.84
N ALA A 345 15.38 -20.34 -13.66
CA ALA A 345 16.71 -19.84 -13.36
C ALA A 345 16.75 -18.34 -13.71
N MET A 346 15.99 -17.55 -12.96
CA MET A 346 15.86 -16.11 -13.17
C MET A 346 17.20 -15.39 -13.01
N ASP A 347 17.56 -14.57 -14.01
CA ASP A 347 18.72 -13.68 -13.96
C ASP A 347 18.26 -12.24 -13.79
N GLU A 348 18.80 -11.57 -12.77
CA GLU A 348 18.54 -10.17 -12.48
C GLU A 348 18.93 -9.25 -13.65
N ALA A 349 19.99 -9.59 -14.39
CA ALA A 349 20.44 -8.80 -15.54
C ALA A 349 19.48 -8.91 -16.74
N CYS A 350 18.62 -9.93 -16.77
CA CYS A 350 17.74 -10.22 -17.88
C CYS A 350 16.33 -10.65 -17.42
N PRO A 351 15.59 -9.79 -16.71
CA PRO A 351 14.33 -10.17 -16.07
C PRO A 351 13.17 -10.39 -17.07
N ASN A 352 13.34 -9.97 -18.32
CA ASN A 352 12.42 -10.23 -19.43
C ASN A 352 12.61 -11.60 -20.10
N ASN A 353 13.57 -12.40 -19.64
CA ASN A 353 13.73 -13.79 -20.06
C ASN A 353 12.62 -14.65 -19.42
N VAL A 354 11.69 -15.12 -20.24
CA VAL A 354 10.56 -15.97 -19.84
C VAL A 354 10.91 -17.47 -19.85
N GLY A 355 12.12 -17.83 -20.31
CA GLY A 355 12.66 -19.19 -20.17
C GLY A 355 12.28 -20.10 -21.32
N TYR A 356 11.90 -21.34 -21.01
CA TYR A 356 11.74 -22.41 -21.99
C TYR A 356 10.31 -22.94 -22.03
N SER A 357 9.89 -23.46 -23.19
CA SER A 357 8.59 -24.12 -23.32
C SER A 357 8.51 -25.42 -22.53
N THR A 358 7.32 -25.67 -21.97
CA THR A 358 6.94 -26.87 -21.22
C THR A 358 5.71 -27.50 -21.88
N GLY A 359 5.90 -28.67 -22.50
CA GLY A 359 4.81 -29.43 -23.13
C GLY A 359 4.28 -28.89 -24.46
N VAL A 360 4.87 -27.80 -24.99
CA VAL A 360 4.43 -27.14 -26.24
C VAL A 360 5.60 -26.80 -27.16
N ILE A 361 5.30 -26.59 -28.45
CA ILE A 361 6.24 -26.04 -29.42
C ILE A 361 6.00 -24.52 -29.57
N PRO A 362 6.99 -23.68 -29.23
CA PRO A 362 6.92 -22.24 -29.46
C PRO A 362 7.50 -21.87 -30.83
N TRP A 363 6.65 -21.48 -31.78
CA TRP A 363 7.08 -21.00 -33.10
C TRP A 363 7.19 -19.48 -33.12
N ILE A 364 8.24 -18.93 -33.75
CA ILE A 364 8.39 -17.50 -34.01
C ILE A 364 8.18 -17.23 -35.50
N VAL A 365 7.21 -16.37 -35.82
CA VAL A 365 6.85 -16.00 -37.19
C VAL A 365 6.96 -14.51 -37.44
N ASP A 366 6.99 -14.13 -38.72
CA ASP A 366 6.90 -12.75 -39.16
C ASP A 366 5.58 -12.13 -38.62
N PRO A 367 5.63 -11.00 -37.89
CA PRO A 367 4.45 -10.41 -37.26
C PRO A 367 3.31 -10.04 -38.22
N ASP A 368 3.66 -9.76 -39.48
CA ASP A 368 2.71 -9.38 -40.54
C ASP A 368 2.35 -10.58 -41.45
N ASN A 369 3.06 -11.71 -41.33
CA ASN A 369 2.81 -12.91 -42.12
C ASN A 369 3.17 -14.22 -41.39
N HIS A 370 2.18 -14.85 -40.76
CA HIS A 370 2.38 -16.09 -39.99
C HIS A 370 2.78 -17.33 -40.83
N GLU A 371 2.73 -17.24 -42.17
CA GLU A 371 3.24 -18.30 -43.05
C GLU A 371 4.78 -18.27 -43.17
N ARG A 372 5.43 -17.22 -42.66
CA ARG A 372 6.89 -17.06 -42.66
C ARG A 372 7.46 -17.30 -41.27
N LEU A 373 8.20 -18.39 -41.11
CA LEU A 373 9.01 -18.65 -39.91
C LEU A 373 10.25 -17.75 -39.87
N LEU A 374 10.64 -17.36 -38.66
CA LEU A 374 11.84 -16.59 -38.36
C LEU A 374 12.85 -17.43 -37.58
N GLU A 375 14.12 -17.17 -37.83
CA GLU A 375 15.25 -17.93 -37.28
C GLU A 375 15.54 -17.57 -35.83
N VAL A 376 16.26 -18.44 -35.12
CA VAL A 376 16.74 -18.18 -33.76
C VAL A 376 17.53 -16.87 -33.74
N GLY A 377 17.17 -15.96 -32.82
CA GLY A 377 17.74 -14.61 -32.71
C GLY A 377 16.95 -13.52 -33.45
N GLU A 378 15.95 -13.85 -34.26
CA GLU A 378 15.05 -12.88 -34.87
C GLU A 378 13.85 -12.54 -33.96
N VAL A 379 13.34 -11.32 -34.07
CA VAL A 379 12.17 -10.85 -33.32
C VAL A 379 10.90 -11.12 -34.14
N GLY A 380 9.94 -11.83 -33.57
CA GLY A 380 8.68 -12.16 -34.24
C GLY A 380 7.51 -12.40 -33.32
N GLU A 381 6.35 -12.69 -33.91
CA GLU A 381 5.14 -13.09 -33.18
C GLU A 381 5.27 -14.55 -32.70
N LEU A 382 4.95 -14.79 -31.43
CA LEU A 382 4.87 -16.13 -30.86
C LEU A 382 3.57 -16.85 -31.28
N ILE A 383 3.72 -18.09 -31.74
CA ILE A 383 2.64 -19.05 -31.93
C ILE A 383 2.92 -20.25 -31.03
N ILE A 384 1.96 -20.59 -30.17
CA ILE A 384 2.04 -21.78 -29.32
C ILE A 384 1.33 -22.92 -30.04
N GLN A 385 2.05 -24.01 -30.30
CA GLN A 385 1.48 -25.27 -30.77
C GLN A 385 1.51 -26.30 -29.65
N GLY A 386 0.36 -26.87 -29.30
CA GLY A 386 0.29 -27.86 -28.23
C GLY A 386 -1.10 -28.44 -28.03
N HIS A 387 -1.15 -29.60 -27.36
CA HIS A 387 -2.39 -30.18 -26.83
C HIS A 387 -2.96 -29.42 -25.63
N THR A 388 -2.24 -28.42 -25.14
CA THR A 388 -2.66 -27.50 -24.08
C THR A 388 -3.55 -26.36 -24.61
N VAL A 389 -3.59 -26.17 -25.93
CA VAL A 389 -4.36 -25.10 -26.57
C VAL A 389 -5.86 -25.44 -26.53
N GLY A 390 -6.66 -24.47 -26.08
CA GLY A 390 -8.11 -24.60 -25.96
C GLY A 390 -8.82 -24.82 -27.30
N ARG A 391 -10.09 -25.23 -27.23
CA ARG A 391 -10.89 -25.62 -28.41
C ARG A 391 -11.22 -24.44 -29.33
N GLY A 392 -11.18 -23.22 -28.81
CA GLY A 392 -11.54 -21.98 -29.51
C GLY A 392 -12.50 -21.12 -28.69
N TYR A 393 -12.87 -19.96 -29.25
CA TYR A 393 -13.86 -19.06 -28.64
C TYR A 393 -15.30 -19.54 -28.90
N PHE A 394 -16.23 -19.16 -28.01
CA PHE A 394 -17.68 -19.28 -28.27
C PHE A 394 -18.11 -18.44 -29.47
N GLY A 395 -19.21 -18.82 -30.11
CA GLY A 395 -19.78 -18.14 -31.27
C GLY A 395 -19.26 -18.66 -32.61
N SER A 396 -19.13 -17.76 -33.60
CA SER A 396 -18.85 -18.14 -34.99
C SER A 396 -17.42 -18.67 -35.18
N ARG A 397 -17.27 -19.82 -35.88
CA ARG A 397 -15.99 -20.45 -36.22
C ARG A 397 -14.98 -19.50 -36.88
N GLU A 398 -15.46 -18.51 -37.63
CA GLU A 398 -14.62 -17.50 -38.29
C GLU A 398 -13.87 -16.59 -37.29
N LYS A 399 -14.49 -16.22 -36.16
CA LYS A 399 -13.86 -15.44 -35.08
C LYS A 399 -12.70 -16.20 -34.41
N SER A 400 -12.82 -17.52 -34.27
CA SER A 400 -11.77 -18.35 -33.68
C SER A 400 -10.59 -18.55 -34.64
N ARG A 401 -10.84 -18.65 -35.96
CA ARG A 401 -9.78 -18.95 -36.95
C ARG A 401 -8.74 -17.85 -37.14
N SER A 402 -9.01 -16.63 -36.69
CA SER A 402 -7.99 -15.55 -36.73
C SER A 402 -6.87 -15.74 -35.71
N THR A 403 -7.10 -16.49 -34.63
CA THR A 403 -6.13 -16.74 -33.54
C THR A 403 -5.81 -18.23 -33.39
N PHE A 404 -6.83 -19.10 -33.42
CA PHE A 404 -6.70 -20.56 -33.48
C PHE A 404 -6.56 -20.99 -34.94
N ILE A 405 -5.33 -21.08 -35.42
CA ILE A 405 -5.05 -21.30 -36.85
C ILE A 405 -4.93 -22.80 -37.17
N ASP A 406 -5.24 -23.14 -38.42
CA ASP A 406 -4.98 -24.48 -38.94
C ASP A 406 -3.47 -24.70 -39.13
N ALA A 407 -3.04 -25.97 -39.26
CA ALA A 407 -1.64 -26.29 -39.56
C ALA A 407 -1.16 -25.58 -40.84
N THR A 408 -0.10 -24.77 -40.71
CA THR A 408 0.54 -24.02 -41.80
C THR A 408 1.44 -24.93 -42.63
N ALA A 409 1.95 -24.43 -43.76
CA ALA A 409 2.84 -25.21 -44.62
C ALA A 409 4.13 -25.65 -43.89
N TRP A 410 4.65 -24.82 -42.99
CA TRP A 410 5.86 -25.13 -42.24
C TRP A 410 5.65 -26.17 -41.13
N VAL A 411 4.47 -26.25 -40.50
CA VAL A 411 4.14 -27.36 -39.57
C VAL A 411 4.22 -28.70 -40.30
N ARG A 412 3.66 -28.77 -41.52
CA ARG A 412 3.69 -29.97 -42.36
C ARG A 412 5.08 -30.30 -42.84
N LYS A 413 5.88 -29.29 -43.20
CA LYS A 413 7.27 -29.45 -43.63
C LYS A 413 8.11 -30.20 -42.59
N PHE A 414 7.84 -29.97 -41.31
CA PHE A 414 8.55 -30.60 -40.19
C PHE A 414 7.80 -31.82 -39.59
N ASP A 415 6.74 -32.31 -40.25
CA ASP A 415 5.90 -33.42 -39.79
C ASP A 415 5.36 -33.25 -38.36
N ARG A 416 5.00 -32.02 -37.97
CA ARG A 416 4.55 -31.68 -36.60
C ARG A 416 3.03 -31.55 -36.45
N GLU A 417 2.22 -32.03 -37.40
CA GLU A 417 0.76 -31.92 -37.33
C GLU A 417 0.14 -32.64 -36.11
N SER A 418 0.82 -33.65 -35.56
CA SER A 418 0.36 -34.42 -34.40
C SER A 418 0.51 -33.69 -33.05
N TYR A 419 1.22 -32.56 -32.99
CA TYR A 419 1.55 -31.84 -31.75
C TYR A 419 0.42 -30.96 -31.21
N GLY A 420 -0.77 -31.04 -31.78
CA GLY A 420 -1.95 -30.31 -31.32
C GLY A 420 -2.18 -28.98 -32.04
N SER A 421 -3.09 -28.20 -31.48
CA SER A 421 -3.60 -26.97 -32.10
C SER A 421 -2.60 -25.82 -32.02
N LEU A 422 -2.73 -24.85 -32.94
CA LEU A 422 -1.90 -23.64 -32.97
C LEU A 422 -2.69 -22.43 -32.51
N TYR A 423 -2.09 -21.63 -31.62
CA TYR A 423 -2.64 -20.37 -31.15
C TYR A 423 -1.65 -19.23 -31.32
N LYS A 424 -2.09 -18.18 -32.02
CA LYS A 424 -1.34 -16.93 -32.18
C LYS A 424 -1.49 -16.07 -30.93
N THR A 425 -0.39 -15.82 -30.23
CA THR A 425 -0.45 -15.04 -28.98
C THR A 425 -0.58 -13.55 -29.25
N GLY A 426 0.06 -13.05 -30.32
CA GLY A 426 0.26 -11.64 -30.62
C GLY A 426 1.35 -10.97 -29.76
N ASP A 427 2.10 -11.76 -28.99
CA ASP A 427 3.27 -11.32 -28.25
C ASP A 427 4.53 -11.39 -29.12
N LEU A 428 5.38 -10.37 -29.02
CA LEU A 428 6.66 -10.31 -29.70
C LEU A 428 7.75 -10.89 -28.80
N VAL A 429 8.45 -11.89 -29.32
CA VAL A 429 9.50 -12.61 -28.61
C VAL A 429 10.70 -12.85 -29.51
N ARG A 430 11.79 -13.31 -28.89
CA ARG A 430 13.00 -13.77 -29.58
C ARG A 430 13.65 -14.90 -28.79
N PHE A 431 14.17 -15.91 -29.48
CA PHE A 431 15.07 -16.89 -28.87
C PHE A 431 16.49 -16.34 -28.70
N ASP A 432 17.08 -16.57 -27.54
CA ASP A 432 18.49 -16.33 -27.28
C ASP A 432 19.35 -17.28 -28.12
N THR A 433 20.37 -16.74 -28.76
CA THR A 433 21.26 -17.52 -29.65
C THR A 433 22.26 -18.38 -28.87
N ALA A 434 22.50 -18.10 -27.58
CA ALA A 434 23.49 -18.80 -26.77
C ALA A 434 22.90 -20.00 -26.02
N ASP A 435 21.74 -19.83 -25.37
CA ASP A 435 21.12 -20.88 -24.54
C ASP A 435 19.74 -21.35 -25.05
N GLY A 436 19.15 -20.66 -26.03
CA GLY A 436 17.83 -21.00 -26.57
C GLY A 436 16.65 -20.59 -25.70
N SER A 437 16.88 -19.83 -24.62
CA SER A 437 15.81 -19.27 -23.79
C SER A 437 15.03 -18.18 -24.54
N MET A 438 13.80 -17.89 -24.12
CA MET A 438 12.93 -16.95 -24.81
C MET A 438 12.82 -15.63 -24.07
N HIS A 439 13.00 -14.53 -24.80
CA HIS A 439 12.89 -13.17 -24.29
C HIS A 439 11.59 -12.53 -24.75
N PHE A 440 10.80 -12.03 -23.79
CA PHE A 440 9.61 -11.25 -24.08
C PHE A 440 9.99 -9.80 -24.40
N LEU A 441 9.46 -9.25 -25.50
CA LEU A 441 9.81 -7.91 -25.99
C LEU A 441 8.62 -6.95 -26.03
N GLY A 442 7.39 -7.46 -25.93
CA GLY A 442 6.17 -6.66 -25.89
C GLY A 442 5.05 -7.27 -26.71
N ARG A 443 4.06 -6.46 -27.07
CA ARG A 443 2.92 -6.87 -27.89
C ARG A 443 2.95 -6.23 -29.26
N LYS A 444 2.45 -6.95 -30.27
CA LYS A 444 2.31 -6.41 -31.62
C LYS A 444 1.05 -5.55 -31.79
N ASP A 445 0.07 -5.74 -30.91
CA ASP A 445 -1.20 -5.01 -30.89
C ASP A 445 -1.30 -4.07 -29.67
N SER A 446 -2.46 -3.47 -29.48
CA SER A 446 -2.74 -2.51 -28.41
C SER A 446 -3.17 -3.17 -27.10
N GLN A 447 -3.03 -4.48 -26.94
CA GLN A 447 -3.40 -5.13 -25.68
C GLN A 447 -2.37 -4.83 -24.61
N VAL A 448 -2.85 -4.62 -23.39
CA VAL A 448 -2.01 -4.30 -22.23
C VAL A 448 -2.31 -5.23 -21.09
N LYS A 449 -1.39 -5.34 -20.13
CA LYS A 449 -1.63 -6.02 -18.86
C LYS A 449 -1.74 -5.00 -17.73
N LEU A 450 -2.84 -5.01 -17.00
CA LEU A 450 -3.07 -4.17 -15.81
C LEU A 450 -3.46 -5.06 -14.64
N HIS A 451 -2.73 -4.98 -13.52
CA HIS A 451 -2.92 -5.85 -12.34
C HIS A 451 -2.94 -7.35 -12.67
N GLY A 452 -2.03 -7.78 -13.55
CA GLY A 452 -1.93 -9.17 -14.03
C GLY A 452 -2.93 -9.58 -15.12
N GLN A 453 -3.79 -8.68 -15.60
CA GLN A 453 -4.93 -9.04 -16.46
C GLN A 453 -4.74 -8.58 -17.89
N ARG A 454 -5.04 -9.46 -18.87
CA ARG A 454 -5.09 -9.09 -20.28
C ARG A 454 -6.28 -8.18 -20.55
N LEU A 455 -5.99 -6.95 -20.96
CA LEU A 455 -6.97 -5.93 -21.29
C LEU A 455 -6.95 -5.61 -22.79
N GLU A 456 -8.07 -5.87 -23.46
CA GLU A 456 -8.35 -5.38 -24.80
C GLU A 456 -8.78 -3.91 -24.73
N LEU A 457 -7.85 -2.99 -25.01
CA LEU A 457 -8.19 -1.56 -25.10
C LEU A 457 -9.30 -1.31 -26.14
N GLY A 458 -9.37 -2.16 -27.18
CA GLY A 458 -10.43 -2.16 -28.17
C GLY A 458 -11.85 -2.43 -27.63
N GLU A 459 -12.03 -3.22 -26.56
CA GLU A 459 -13.36 -3.42 -25.93
C GLU A 459 -13.88 -2.09 -25.39
N ILE A 460 -13.00 -1.39 -24.67
CA ILE A 460 -13.29 -0.11 -24.04
C ILE A 460 -13.53 0.94 -25.13
N GLU A 461 -12.66 1.00 -26.14
CA GLU A 461 -12.86 1.87 -27.31
C GLU A 461 -14.19 1.58 -28.03
N HIS A 462 -14.59 0.31 -28.17
CA HIS A 462 -15.85 -0.06 -28.82
C HIS A 462 -17.06 0.43 -28.01
N GLN A 463 -17.07 0.23 -26.70
CA GLN A 463 -18.14 0.74 -25.84
C GLN A 463 -18.17 2.28 -25.88
N LEU A 464 -17.00 2.93 -25.87
CA LEU A 464 -16.89 4.38 -25.98
C LEU A 464 -17.36 4.96 -27.33
N ARG A 465 -17.24 4.22 -28.44
CA ARG A 465 -17.76 4.66 -29.76
C ARG A 465 -19.27 4.87 -29.79
N GLN A 466 -20.01 4.26 -28.87
CA GLN A 466 -21.46 4.51 -28.72
C GLN A 466 -21.74 5.94 -28.23
N TYR A 467 -20.78 6.53 -27.52
CA TYR A 467 -20.85 7.88 -26.97
C TYR A 467 -20.08 8.90 -27.83
N PHE A 468 -19.03 8.45 -28.52
CA PHE A 468 -18.21 9.23 -29.44
C PHE A 468 -18.25 8.65 -30.86
N PRO A 469 -19.36 8.83 -31.61
CA PRO A 469 -19.48 8.30 -32.96
C PRO A 469 -18.60 9.08 -33.97
N PRO A 470 -18.34 8.51 -35.16
CA PRO A 470 -17.67 9.24 -36.24
C PRO A 470 -18.29 10.63 -36.47
N PRO A 471 -17.49 11.69 -36.65
CA PRO A 471 -16.07 11.68 -37.03
C PRO A 471 -15.08 11.59 -35.86
N HIS A 472 -15.49 11.33 -34.62
CA HIS A 472 -14.54 11.18 -33.52
C HIS A 472 -13.67 9.92 -33.69
N ALA A 473 -12.40 10.02 -33.30
CA ALA A 473 -11.55 8.85 -33.09
C ALA A 473 -11.39 8.63 -31.58
N VAL A 474 -11.55 7.39 -31.13
CA VAL A 474 -11.36 6.99 -29.73
C VAL A 474 -10.18 6.05 -29.64
N ILE A 475 -9.26 6.37 -28.73
CA ILE A 475 -8.08 5.57 -28.40
C ILE A 475 -8.08 5.39 -26.88
N VAL A 476 -7.80 4.21 -26.37
CA VAL A 476 -7.56 4.02 -24.93
C VAL A 476 -6.13 3.54 -24.74
N GLU A 477 -5.36 4.11 -23.81
CA GLU A 477 -3.98 3.68 -23.51
C GLU A 477 -3.75 3.54 -22.00
N LEU A 478 -2.90 2.59 -21.62
CA LEU A 478 -2.36 2.50 -20.27
C LEU A 478 -1.14 3.41 -20.16
N VAL A 479 -1.20 4.41 -19.28
CA VAL A 479 -0.17 5.45 -19.11
C VAL A 479 0.53 5.27 -17.76
N THR A 480 1.85 5.09 -17.80
CA THR A 480 2.70 4.96 -16.61
C THR A 480 3.70 6.12 -16.58
N ALA A 481 3.81 6.84 -15.46
CA ALA A 481 4.73 7.95 -15.26
C ALA A 481 5.68 7.67 -14.08
N GLU A 482 6.83 8.36 -13.99
CA GLU A 482 7.77 8.18 -12.88
C GLU A 482 7.08 8.41 -11.53
N ASN A 483 7.26 7.45 -10.61
CA ASN A 483 6.66 7.46 -9.27
C ASN A 483 5.11 7.51 -9.24
N ARG A 484 4.42 7.05 -10.30
CA ARG A 484 2.95 6.94 -10.33
C ARG A 484 2.51 5.54 -10.75
N GLU A 485 1.38 5.10 -10.22
CA GLU A 485 0.75 3.85 -10.65
C GLU A 485 0.24 3.97 -12.11
N PRO A 486 0.26 2.85 -12.88
CA PRO A 486 -0.32 2.82 -14.22
C PRO A 486 -1.80 3.23 -14.21
N ASN A 487 -2.19 4.09 -15.14
CA ASN A 487 -3.55 4.62 -15.24
C ASN A 487 -4.10 4.48 -16.66
N LEU A 488 -5.33 3.96 -16.78
CA LEU A 488 -6.03 3.80 -18.05
C LEU A 488 -6.70 5.12 -18.47
N ILE A 489 -6.29 5.67 -19.62
CA ILE A 489 -6.76 6.96 -20.14
C ILE A 489 -7.42 6.76 -21.51
N ALA A 490 -8.61 7.32 -21.68
CA ALA A 490 -9.27 7.45 -22.99
C ALA A 490 -8.86 8.76 -23.67
N PHE A 491 -8.55 8.73 -24.94
CA PHE A 491 -8.19 9.86 -25.78
C PHE A 491 -9.21 9.96 -26.91
N VAL A 492 -9.80 11.12 -27.10
CA VAL A 492 -10.82 11.32 -28.13
C VAL A 492 -10.44 12.51 -29.01
N SER A 493 -10.49 12.37 -30.34
CA SER A 493 -10.29 13.49 -31.27
C SER A 493 -11.63 14.00 -31.81
N ARG A 494 -11.72 15.30 -32.15
CA ARG A 494 -12.92 15.89 -32.79
C ARG A 494 -13.13 15.49 -34.25
N SER A 495 -12.08 15.03 -34.93
CA SER A 495 -12.14 14.54 -36.30
C SER A 495 -11.19 13.36 -36.53
N GLN A 496 -11.55 12.51 -37.49
CA GLN A 496 -10.71 11.49 -38.11
C GLN A 496 -9.85 12.10 -39.23
N ASP A 497 -10.13 13.34 -39.64
CA ASP A 497 -9.41 14.02 -40.72
C ASP A 497 -7.98 14.39 -40.31
N MET A 498 -7.07 14.09 -41.23
CA MET A 498 -5.63 14.14 -41.11
C MET A 498 -5.08 15.55 -41.34
N THR A 499 -4.87 16.34 -40.30
CA THR A 499 -4.15 17.62 -40.46
C THR A 499 -3.30 17.96 -39.23
N GLY A 500 -1.98 17.72 -39.33
CA GLY A 500 -1.01 18.22 -38.37
C GLY A 500 0.38 17.63 -38.56
N MET A 501 1.17 18.16 -39.50
CA MET A 501 2.63 18.05 -39.38
C MET A 501 3.06 18.95 -38.21
N ILE A 502 3.74 18.35 -37.23
CA ILE A 502 4.53 18.92 -36.14
C ILE A 502 4.52 20.46 -36.10
N ALA A 503 3.72 21.05 -35.20
CA ALA A 503 3.77 22.49 -34.95
C ALA A 503 3.59 22.91 -33.47
N ASP A 504 3.08 22.04 -32.57
CA ASP A 504 3.01 22.31 -31.13
C ASP A 504 3.48 21.10 -30.31
N ASP A 505 4.24 21.35 -29.23
CA ASP A 505 4.80 20.33 -28.33
C ASP A 505 3.73 19.53 -27.53
N ASN A 506 2.46 19.91 -27.59
CA ASN A 506 1.38 19.30 -26.82
C ASN A 506 0.14 18.95 -27.68
N PRO A 507 -0.23 17.66 -27.84
CA PRO A 507 -1.35 17.24 -28.68
C PRO A 507 -2.73 17.43 -28.02
N PHE A 508 -2.80 17.75 -26.72
CA PHE A 508 -4.04 17.79 -25.94
C PHE A 508 -4.74 19.16 -26.00
N LEU A 509 -6.05 19.14 -26.20
CA LEU A 509 -6.93 20.32 -26.09
C LEU A 509 -7.55 20.38 -24.70
N VAL A 510 -7.81 21.61 -24.25
CA VAL A 510 -8.73 21.83 -23.13
C VAL A 510 -10.13 21.37 -23.59
N PRO A 511 -10.78 20.44 -22.86
CA PRO A 511 -12.08 19.93 -23.26
C PRO A 511 -13.16 21.01 -23.12
N ASP A 512 -14.13 21.05 -24.05
CA ASP A 512 -15.31 21.89 -23.92
C ASP A 512 -16.41 21.22 -23.07
N GLU A 513 -17.43 21.99 -22.65
CA GLU A 513 -18.52 21.48 -21.82
C GLU A 513 -19.25 20.29 -22.46
N GLN A 514 -19.38 20.30 -23.79
CA GLN A 514 -20.03 19.22 -24.52
C GLN A 514 -19.25 17.92 -24.38
N PHE A 515 -17.94 17.95 -24.64
CA PHE A 515 -17.07 16.79 -24.51
C PHE A 515 -17.00 16.26 -23.08
N VAL A 516 -16.97 17.16 -22.09
CA VAL A 516 -17.02 16.79 -20.66
C VAL A 516 -18.29 16.00 -20.34
N ALA A 517 -19.46 16.49 -20.75
CA ALA A 517 -20.73 15.81 -20.52
C ALA A 517 -20.79 14.42 -21.20
N GLU A 518 -20.30 14.32 -22.44
CA GLU A 518 -20.24 13.07 -23.19
C GLU A 518 -19.28 12.06 -22.54
N ALA A 519 -18.09 12.49 -22.09
CA ALA A 519 -17.10 11.64 -21.41
C ALA A 519 -17.62 11.08 -20.09
N ARG A 520 -18.32 11.88 -19.29
CA ARG A 520 -18.92 11.45 -18.02
C ARG A 520 -20.04 10.45 -18.22
N LYS A 521 -20.92 10.72 -19.18
CA LYS A 521 -21.98 9.79 -19.56
C LYS A 521 -21.38 8.46 -20.02
N ALA A 522 -20.30 8.51 -20.80
CA ALA A 522 -19.58 7.34 -21.24
C ALA A 522 -18.97 6.58 -20.05
N GLN A 523 -18.25 7.25 -19.14
CA GLN A 523 -17.64 6.60 -17.97
C GLN A 523 -18.68 5.94 -17.05
N ALA A 524 -19.79 6.61 -16.76
CA ALA A 524 -20.86 6.07 -15.93
C ALA A 524 -21.44 4.79 -16.54
N ALA A 525 -21.73 4.80 -17.84
CA ALA A 525 -22.22 3.63 -18.54
C ALA A 525 -21.18 2.49 -18.61
N LEU A 526 -19.89 2.82 -18.75
CA LEU A 526 -18.82 1.82 -18.69
C LEU A 526 -18.76 1.13 -17.32
N ARG A 527 -19.03 1.82 -16.20
CA ARG A 527 -19.04 1.18 -14.85
C ARG A 527 -20.16 0.16 -14.69
N GLU A 528 -21.27 0.34 -15.40
CA GLU A 528 -22.39 -0.61 -15.38
C GLU A 528 -22.11 -1.83 -16.28
N ALA A 529 -21.36 -1.63 -17.37
CA ALA A 529 -21.11 -2.66 -18.38
C ALA A 529 -19.79 -3.43 -18.20
N LEU A 530 -18.77 -2.79 -17.64
CA LEU A 530 -17.41 -3.30 -17.54
C LEU A 530 -16.95 -3.41 -16.08
N PRO A 531 -16.00 -4.32 -15.78
CA PRO A 531 -15.33 -4.35 -14.48
C PRO A 531 -14.62 -3.03 -14.18
N VAL A 532 -14.51 -2.68 -12.89
CA VAL A 532 -13.94 -1.40 -12.43
C VAL A 532 -12.54 -1.13 -13.02
N TYR A 533 -11.69 -2.15 -13.12
CA TYR A 533 -10.33 -2.02 -13.64
C TYR A 533 -10.26 -1.75 -15.16
N MET A 534 -11.35 -1.97 -15.90
CA MET A 534 -11.42 -1.69 -17.35
C MET A 534 -11.96 -0.28 -17.65
N VAL A 535 -12.47 0.44 -16.64
CA VAL A 535 -13.06 1.76 -16.84
C VAL A 535 -11.94 2.80 -16.82
N PRO A 536 -11.73 3.59 -17.91
CA PRO A 536 -10.75 4.66 -17.91
C PRO A 536 -11.02 5.65 -16.79
N LEU A 537 -10.00 5.96 -15.99
CA LEU A 537 -10.11 6.94 -14.90
C LEU A 537 -10.06 8.37 -15.43
N ASP A 538 -9.63 8.55 -16.68
CA ASP A 538 -9.37 9.84 -17.28
C ASP A 538 -9.70 9.84 -18.79
N PHE A 539 -10.06 11.00 -19.33
CA PHE A 539 -10.46 11.22 -20.72
C PHE A 539 -9.80 12.51 -21.23
N LEU A 540 -8.93 12.45 -22.25
CA LEU A 540 -8.24 13.62 -22.80
C LEU A 540 -8.71 13.92 -24.23
N LEU A 541 -9.02 15.19 -24.52
CA LEU A 541 -9.38 15.63 -25.86
C LEU A 541 -8.10 15.86 -26.69
N LEU A 542 -8.02 15.27 -27.87
CA LEU A 542 -6.95 15.46 -28.84
C LEU A 542 -7.33 16.54 -29.86
N SER A 543 -6.36 17.41 -30.18
CA SER A 543 -6.52 18.40 -31.25
C SER A 543 -6.65 17.75 -32.62
N HIS A 544 -5.88 16.70 -32.85
CA HIS A 544 -5.85 15.90 -34.05
C HIS A 544 -5.36 14.49 -33.70
N LEU A 545 -5.66 13.53 -34.56
CA LEU A 545 -5.11 12.18 -34.43
C LEU A 545 -3.64 12.21 -34.85
N VAL A 546 -2.70 11.92 -33.94
CA VAL A 546 -1.29 11.81 -34.30
C VAL A 546 -1.12 10.51 -35.08
N ILE A 547 -0.58 10.58 -36.31
CA ILE A 547 -0.46 9.43 -37.22
C ILE A 547 1.00 9.33 -37.69
N MET A 548 1.53 8.11 -37.74
CA MET A 548 2.83 7.81 -38.30
C MET A 548 2.86 8.01 -39.84
N PRO A 549 4.04 8.14 -40.48
CA PRO A 549 4.15 8.18 -41.94
C PRO A 549 3.51 6.99 -42.67
N SER A 550 3.28 5.88 -41.97
CA SER A 550 2.57 4.68 -42.46
C SER A 550 1.05 4.82 -42.54
N GLY A 551 0.47 5.93 -42.08
CA GLY A 551 -0.98 6.14 -42.02
C GLY A 551 -1.67 5.51 -40.80
N LYS A 552 -0.92 4.86 -39.89
CA LYS A 552 -1.43 4.32 -38.62
C LYS A 552 -1.30 5.34 -37.49
N THR A 553 -2.26 5.40 -36.56
CA THR A 553 -2.20 6.23 -35.35
C THR A 553 -0.91 5.97 -34.55
N ASP A 554 -0.21 7.04 -34.19
CA ASP A 554 0.96 7.01 -33.31
C ASP A 554 0.54 7.02 -31.84
N ARG A 555 0.07 5.87 -31.37
CA ARG A 555 -0.37 5.65 -29.98
C ARG A 555 0.79 5.83 -28.99
N ARG A 556 2.03 5.55 -29.41
CA ARG A 556 3.23 5.70 -28.57
C ARG A 556 3.48 7.16 -28.22
N SER A 557 3.41 8.05 -29.21
CA SER A 557 3.59 9.49 -28.99
C SER A 557 2.51 10.05 -28.07
N ILE A 558 1.23 9.68 -28.28
CA ILE A 558 0.11 10.10 -27.42
C ILE A 558 0.32 9.64 -25.97
N ARG A 559 0.71 8.38 -25.76
CA ARG A 559 1.00 7.83 -24.42
C ARG A 559 2.16 8.53 -23.73
N MET A 560 3.26 8.78 -24.45
CA MET A 560 4.43 9.49 -23.90
C MET A 560 4.11 10.94 -23.54
N SER A 561 3.39 11.65 -24.41
CA SER A 561 2.94 13.02 -24.11
C SER A 561 2.07 13.05 -22.86
N ALA A 562 1.17 12.08 -22.66
CA ALA A 562 0.35 11.98 -21.46
C ALA A 562 1.15 11.62 -20.21
N ALA A 563 2.14 10.73 -20.32
CA ALA A 563 3.01 10.33 -19.21
C ALA A 563 3.88 11.50 -18.71
N ASN A 564 4.30 12.39 -19.61
CA ASN A 564 5.13 13.54 -19.30
C ASN A 564 4.35 14.73 -18.69
N LEU A 565 3.01 14.67 -18.64
CA LEU A 565 2.22 15.72 -18.00
C LEU A 565 2.45 15.71 -16.47
N SER A 566 2.80 16.89 -15.93
CA SER A 566 2.74 17.10 -14.49
C SER A 566 1.30 16.92 -13.97
N THR A 567 1.14 16.71 -12.65
CA THR A 567 -0.19 16.50 -12.05
C THR A 567 -1.13 17.66 -12.35
N MET A 568 -0.59 18.89 -12.36
CA MET A 568 -1.35 20.11 -12.63
C MET A 568 -1.74 20.25 -14.11
N GLU A 569 -0.83 19.94 -15.04
CA GLU A 569 -1.12 20.00 -16.47
C GLU A 569 -2.13 18.94 -16.89
N ARG A 570 -2.08 17.75 -16.28
CA ARG A 570 -3.04 16.68 -16.55
C ARG A 570 -4.49 17.08 -16.27
N ARG A 571 -4.75 17.89 -15.22
CA ARG A 571 -6.08 18.41 -14.92
C ARG A 571 -6.62 19.33 -16.01
N LYS A 572 -5.77 20.21 -16.55
CA LYS A 572 -6.15 21.16 -17.60
C LYS A 572 -6.74 20.47 -18.84
N TYR A 573 -6.30 19.25 -19.14
CA TYR A 573 -6.69 18.51 -20.34
C TYR A 573 -7.70 17.38 -20.08
N SER A 574 -7.90 17.01 -18.81
CA SER A 574 -8.76 15.89 -18.40
C SER A 574 -10.23 16.26 -18.40
N SER A 575 -11.08 15.64 -19.20
CA SER A 575 -12.53 15.88 -19.15
C SER A 575 -13.22 15.25 -17.93
N MET A 576 -12.52 14.37 -17.21
CA MET A 576 -12.98 13.90 -15.90
C MET A 576 -12.69 14.91 -14.79
N LEU A 577 -11.70 15.79 -14.99
CA LEU A 577 -11.24 16.77 -14.01
C LEU A 577 -11.41 18.24 -14.47
N ALA A 578 -11.84 18.49 -15.72
CA ALA A 578 -11.87 19.82 -16.36
C ALA A 578 -13.12 20.64 -16.04
N ALA A 579 -14.14 19.99 -15.49
CA ALA A 579 -15.23 20.67 -14.81
C ALA A 579 -15.41 19.99 -13.46
N CYS A 580 -15.84 20.71 -12.44
CA CYS A 580 -16.30 20.08 -11.20
C CYS A 580 -17.60 19.30 -11.50
N GLN A 581 -17.68 18.00 -11.22
CA GLN A 581 -18.98 17.29 -11.25
C GLN A 581 -19.81 17.65 -10.02
N GLY A 582 -20.93 18.35 -10.22
CA GLY A 582 -21.83 18.67 -9.13
C GLY A 582 -21.29 19.83 -8.31
N GLN A 583 -22.16 20.79 -8.05
CA GLN A 583 -21.86 21.80 -7.06
C GLN A 583 -22.31 21.29 -5.71
N PRO A 584 -21.57 21.62 -4.64
CA PRO A 584 -22.03 21.31 -3.32
C PRO A 584 -23.40 21.95 -3.08
N SER A 585 -24.35 21.10 -2.73
CA SER A 585 -25.76 21.44 -2.52
C SER A 585 -26.11 21.49 -1.02
N THR A 586 -25.26 20.88 -0.19
CA THR A 586 -25.32 20.93 1.26
C THR A 586 -24.07 21.58 1.84
N LYS A 587 -24.18 22.18 3.02
CA LYS A 587 -23.02 22.77 3.74
C LYS A 587 -21.93 21.74 4.06
N LEU A 588 -22.32 20.47 4.19
CA LEU A 588 -21.42 19.34 4.40
C LEU A 588 -20.62 19.04 3.13
N GLU A 589 -21.30 18.98 1.99
CA GLU A 589 -20.65 18.86 0.69
C GLU A 589 -19.70 20.03 0.42
N GLU A 590 -20.11 21.27 0.70
CA GLU A 590 -19.23 22.46 0.55
C GLU A 590 -17.96 22.29 1.38
N SER A 591 -18.11 21.86 2.63
CA SER A 591 -16.98 21.65 3.54
C SER A 591 -16.02 20.56 3.06
N LEU A 592 -16.56 19.45 2.53
CA LEU A 592 -15.76 18.35 1.99
C LEU A 592 -15.01 18.75 0.72
N VAL A 593 -15.57 19.61 -0.13
CA VAL A 593 -14.87 20.17 -1.32
C VAL A 593 -13.62 20.96 -0.89
N TYR A 594 -13.73 21.82 0.13
CA TYR A 594 -12.58 22.57 0.66
C TYR A 594 -11.51 21.66 1.28
N LEU A 595 -11.92 20.57 1.93
CA LEU A 595 -11.00 19.61 2.55
C LEU A 595 -10.22 18.79 1.52
N TRP A 596 -10.89 18.40 0.44
CA TRP A 596 -10.26 17.72 -0.68
C TRP A 596 -9.27 18.65 -1.39
N ALA A 597 -9.66 19.91 -1.62
CA ALA A 597 -8.81 20.93 -2.23
C ALA A 597 -7.46 21.07 -1.50
N SER A 598 -7.52 21.15 -0.18
CA SER A 598 -6.34 21.24 0.68
C SER A 598 -5.51 19.94 0.69
N SER A 599 -6.17 18.78 0.81
CA SER A 599 -5.48 17.49 0.95
C SER A 599 -4.81 17.04 -0.35
N LEU A 600 -5.42 17.35 -1.50
CA LEU A 600 -4.96 16.93 -2.82
C LEU A 600 -4.20 18.03 -3.58
N ASN A 601 -4.01 19.19 -2.95
CA ASN A 601 -3.40 20.38 -3.54
C ASN A 601 -4.04 20.77 -4.90
N ILE A 602 -5.36 21.01 -4.86
CA ILE A 602 -6.21 21.37 -6.00
C ILE A 602 -6.98 22.64 -5.65
N PRO A 603 -7.17 23.59 -6.58
CA PRO A 603 -8.10 24.69 -6.38
C PRO A 603 -9.53 24.19 -6.07
N VAL A 604 -10.21 24.86 -5.14
CA VAL A 604 -11.57 24.49 -4.68
C VAL A 604 -12.59 24.52 -5.82
N ASP A 605 -12.44 25.49 -6.73
CA ASP A 605 -13.24 25.65 -7.94
C ASP A 605 -12.96 24.61 -9.03
N GLN A 606 -12.05 23.66 -8.76
CA GLN A 606 -11.70 22.52 -9.60
C GLN A 606 -12.05 21.16 -8.94
N ILE A 607 -12.85 21.17 -7.88
CA ILE A 607 -13.38 19.97 -7.24
C ILE A 607 -14.91 19.99 -7.24
N GLY A 608 -15.51 18.97 -7.83
CA GLY A 608 -16.94 18.69 -7.79
C GLY A 608 -17.30 17.65 -6.75
N THR A 609 -18.56 17.69 -6.29
CA THR A 609 -19.05 16.76 -5.27
C THR A 609 -19.10 15.30 -5.72
N GLN A 610 -19.16 15.04 -7.02
CA GLN A 610 -19.18 13.68 -7.56
C GLN A 610 -17.83 13.26 -8.14
N ASP A 611 -16.81 14.12 -8.04
CA ASP A 611 -15.46 13.76 -8.44
C ASP A 611 -14.92 12.69 -7.49
N ASN A 612 -14.07 11.80 -8.03
CA ASN A 612 -13.50 10.70 -7.28
C ASN A 612 -12.13 11.07 -6.68
N PHE A 613 -11.95 10.82 -5.38
CA PHE A 613 -10.77 11.23 -4.60
C PHE A 613 -9.45 10.75 -5.20
N PHE A 614 -9.42 9.48 -5.61
CA PHE A 614 -8.23 8.84 -6.17
C PHE A 614 -8.00 9.25 -7.62
N SER A 615 -9.09 9.51 -8.37
CA SER A 615 -8.99 10.02 -9.74
C SER A 615 -8.43 11.44 -9.80
N LEU A 616 -8.61 12.23 -8.73
CA LEU A 616 -8.02 13.56 -8.56
C LEU A 616 -6.53 13.54 -8.13
N GLY A 617 -5.95 12.34 -7.97
CA GLY A 617 -4.55 12.13 -7.60
C GLY A 617 -4.32 11.82 -6.11
N GLY A 618 -5.37 11.48 -5.35
CA GLY A 618 -5.24 11.12 -3.94
C GLY A 618 -4.61 9.76 -3.70
N SER A 619 -3.69 9.69 -2.74
CA SER A 619 -3.10 8.44 -2.24
C SER A 619 -3.75 7.99 -0.92
N SER A 620 -3.39 6.80 -0.43
CA SER A 620 -3.77 6.32 0.91
C SER A 620 -3.34 7.28 2.04
N LEU A 621 -2.23 7.99 1.83
CA LEU A 621 -1.71 8.98 2.77
C LEU A 621 -2.51 10.29 2.72
N ASP A 622 -2.99 10.68 1.55
CA ASP A 622 -3.89 11.83 1.39
C ASP A 622 -5.29 11.53 1.94
N ALA A 623 -5.74 10.28 1.89
CA ALA A 623 -6.98 9.84 2.53
C ALA A 623 -6.89 9.93 4.07
N ILE A 624 -5.71 9.65 4.65
CA ILE A 624 -5.45 9.82 6.09
C ILE A 624 -5.43 11.32 6.46
N ARG A 625 -4.79 12.17 5.63
CA ARG A 625 -4.77 13.64 5.81
C ARG A 625 -6.15 14.26 5.66
N LEU A 626 -6.93 13.78 4.70
CA LEU A 626 -8.33 14.17 4.47
C LEU A 626 -9.17 13.82 5.70
N ALA A 627 -9.06 12.59 6.21
CA ALA A 627 -9.74 12.18 7.43
C ALA A 627 -9.34 13.05 8.64
N GLY A 628 -8.06 13.39 8.77
CA GLY A 628 -7.58 14.35 9.76
C GLY A 628 -8.24 15.72 9.63
N SER A 629 -8.28 16.26 8.41
CA SER A 629 -8.85 17.59 8.14
C SER A 629 -10.36 17.63 8.25
N ALA A 630 -11.08 16.57 7.87
CA ALA A 630 -12.53 16.46 7.99
C ALA A 630 -13.00 16.44 9.45
N ARG A 631 -12.22 15.81 10.34
CA ARG A 631 -12.47 15.87 11.79
C ARG A 631 -12.44 17.30 12.33
N LYS A 632 -11.57 18.18 11.81
CA LYS A 632 -11.55 19.61 12.17
C LYS A 632 -12.84 20.35 11.84
N MET A 633 -13.54 19.93 10.78
CA MET A 633 -14.79 20.59 10.36
C MET A 633 -16.02 20.03 11.08
N GLY A 634 -15.82 19.14 12.07
CA GLY A 634 -16.88 18.53 12.87
C GLY A 634 -17.35 17.16 12.34
N PHE A 635 -16.69 16.59 11.33
CA PHE A 635 -17.08 15.32 10.71
C PHE A 635 -16.30 14.13 11.28
N ALA A 636 -16.56 13.80 12.55
CA ALA A 636 -15.85 12.76 13.31
C ALA A 636 -15.96 11.34 12.71
N GLY A 637 -17.01 11.07 11.92
CA GLY A 637 -17.23 9.78 11.25
C GLY A 637 -16.39 9.53 10.00
N LEU A 638 -15.63 10.50 9.50
CA LEU A 638 -14.81 10.33 8.30
C LEU A 638 -13.42 9.74 8.67
N SER A 639 -13.21 8.45 8.42
CA SER A 639 -11.92 7.76 8.55
C SER A 639 -11.26 7.53 7.18
N SER A 640 -9.96 7.18 7.15
CA SER A 640 -9.30 6.80 5.89
C SER A 640 -9.98 5.60 5.22
N ALA A 641 -10.43 4.60 6.01
CA ALA A 641 -11.20 3.46 5.51
C ALA A 641 -12.52 3.87 4.86
N VAL A 642 -13.20 4.89 5.40
CA VAL A 642 -14.40 5.48 4.81
C VAL A 642 -14.10 6.13 3.46
N VAL A 643 -12.95 6.79 3.31
CA VAL A 643 -12.57 7.44 2.05
C VAL A 643 -12.37 6.44 0.91
N PHE A 644 -11.85 5.25 1.23
CA PHE A 644 -11.76 4.15 0.27
C PHE A 644 -13.12 3.56 -0.09
N LYS A 645 -14.03 3.44 0.89
CA LYS A 645 -15.36 2.85 0.70
C LYS A 645 -16.34 3.79 -0.01
N HIS A 646 -16.21 5.10 0.21
CA HIS A 646 -17.08 6.15 -0.30
C HIS A 646 -16.22 7.25 -0.96
N PRO A 647 -15.67 7.01 -2.18
CA PRO A 647 -14.60 7.83 -2.74
C PRO A 647 -15.08 9.10 -3.44
N THR A 648 -16.31 9.57 -3.20
CA THR A 648 -16.87 10.84 -3.73
C THR A 648 -17.41 11.69 -2.58
N ILE A 649 -17.32 13.01 -2.69
CA ILE A 649 -17.82 13.93 -1.65
C ILE A 649 -19.31 13.71 -1.37
N GLN A 650 -20.12 13.48 -2.41
CA GLN A 650 -21.55 13.16 -2.28
C GLN A 650 -21.77 11.89 -1.44
N SER A 651 -21.03 10.81 -1.74
CA SER A 651 -21.15 9.55 -0.98
C SER A 651 -20.64 9.65 0.46
N MET A 652 -19.59 10.45 0.70
CA MET A 652 -19.10 10.75 2.04
C MET A 652 -20.11 11.56 2.83
N ALA A 653 -20.74 12.56 2.19
CA ALA A 653 -21.74 13.41 2.79
C ALA A 653 -22.97 12.60 3.22
N SER A 654 -23.48 11.71 2.36
CA SER A 654 -24.62 10.83 2.70
C SER A 654 -24.33 9.91 3.90
N MET A 655 -23.14 9.31 3.96
CA MET A 655 -22.74 8.47 5.11
C MET A 655 -22.65 9.29 6.39
N LEU A 656 -22.03 10.47 6.31
CA LEU A 656 -21.91 11.37 7.45
C LEU A 656 -23.28 11.87 7.92
N GLU A 657 -24.24 12.11 7.02
CA GLU A 657 -25.61 12.50 7.37
C GLU A 657 -26.37 11.39 8.13
N GLU A 658 -26.15 10.11 7.81
CA GLU A 658 -26.69 8.98 8.58
C GLU A 658 -26.10 8.91 10.01
N SER A 659 -24.86 9.39 10.20
CA SER A 659 -24.20 9.48 11.51
C SER A 659 -24.58 10.72 12.35
N VAL A 660 -25.20 11.74 11.73
CA VAL A 660 -25.52 13.07 12.32
C VAL A 660 -26.86 13.11 13.08
N GLN A 661 -27.60 12.00 13.18
CA GLN A 661 -28.79 11.93 14.04
C GLN A 661 -28.49 11.96 15.56
N GLN A 662 -27.23 12.14 15.99
CA GLN A 662 -26.91 12.60 17.34
C GLN A 662 -26.39 14.05 17.32
N PRO A 663 -27.01 14.99 18.06
CA PRO A 663 -26.75 16.41 17.89
C PRO A 663 -25.42 16.83 18.55
N LEU A 664 -24.49 17.36 17.75
CA LEU A 664 -23.35 18.15 18.24
C LEU A 664 -23.77 19.62 18.36
N SER A 665 -24.06 20.05 19.57
CA SER A 665 -24.37 21.43 19.92
C SER A 665 -23.11 22.28 20.17
N ASN A 666 -23.11 23.47 19.56
CA ASN A 666 -22.37 24.71 19.84
C ASN A 666 -20.88 24.84 19.41
N THR A 667 -20.64 25.76 18.47
CA THR A 667 -19.38 26.51 18.30
C THR A 667 -18.98 27.19 19.62
N PRO A 668 -17.74 27.01 20.12
CA PRO A 668 -17.25 27.83 21.22
C PRO A 668 -16.98 29.26 20.73
N SER A 669 -17.66 30.22 21.33
CA SER A 669 -17.28 31.65 21.32
C SER A 669 -15.82 31.80 21.77
N SER A 670 -15.10 32.84 21.33
CA SER A 670 -13.73 33.11 21.79
C SER A 670 -13.69 33.12 23.32
N VAL A 671 -13.11 32.09 23.93
CA VAL A 671 -13.02 32.01 25.38
C VAL A 671 -11.87 32.89 25.80
N SER A 672 -12.16 34.10 26.30
CA SER A 672 -11.14 34.99 26.84
C SER A 672 -10.63 34.43 28.16
N PHE A 673 -9.37 33.98 28.19
CA PHE A 673 -8.68 33.66 29.43
C PHE A 673 -8.13 34.96 30.05
N GLN A 674 -8.44 35.24 31.31
CA GLN A 674 -7.93 36.42 32.04
C GLN A 674 -7.24 35.99 33.33
N LEU A 675 -5.97 36.35 33.46
CA LEU A 675 -5.21 36.22 34.71
C LEU A 675 -5.65 37.28 35.72
N ASP A 676 -5.39 36.99 36.98
CA ASP A 676 -5.55 37.95 38.06
C ASP A 676 -4.81 39.27 37.76
N SER A 677 -5.47 40.40 38.02
CA SER A 677 -4.96 41.74 37.72
C SER A 677 -3.66 42.08 38.46
N THR A 678 -3.49 41.58 39.69
CA THR A 678 -2.28 41.81 40.49
C THR A 678 -1.12 41.02 39.92
N LEU A 679 -1.34 39.75 39.56
CA LEU A 679 -0.33 38.93 38.90
C LEU A 679 0.08 39.53 37.55
N THR A 680 -0.88 39.99 36.75
CA THR A 680 -0.64 40.65 35.47
C THR A 680 0.26 41.88 35.62
N ALA A 681 0.01 42.73 36.63
CA ALA A 681 0.84 43.91 36.90
C ALA A 681 2.28 43.53 37.29
N HIS A 682 2.47 42.46 38.08
CA HIS A 682 3.80 41.96 38.43
C HIS A 682 4.55 41.40 37.22
N LEU A 683 3.87 40.64 36.34
CA LEU A 683 4.47 40.09 35.12
C LEU A 683 4.90 41.20 34.16
N LEU A 684 4.07 42.23 33.96
CA LEU A 684 4.41 43.42 33.15
C LEU A 684 5.63 44.16 33.71
N ALA A 685 5.67 44.39 35.02
CA ALA A 685 6.80 45.04 35.68
C ALA A 685 8.09 44.23 35.54
N LYS A 686 8.02 42.90 35.73
CA LYS A 686 9.18 42.01 35.56
C LYS A 686 9.66 41.94 34.11
N ALA A 687 8.73 41.97 33.16
CA ALA A 687 9.02 41.98 31.73
C ALA A 687 9.52 43.35 31.21
N GLN A 688 9.38 44.41 32.01
CA GLN A 688 9.59 45.80 31.57
C GLN A 688 8.72 46.17 30.35
N LEU A 689 7.51 45.62 30.27
CA LEU A 689 6.56 45.83 29.18
C LEU A 689 5.31 46.58 29.68
N GLN A 690 4.70 47.34 28.78
CA GLN A 690 3.38 47.94 28.97
C GLN A 690 2.30 47.04 28.35
N ALA A 691 1.08 47.08 28.90
CA ALA A 691 -0.01 46.23 28.44
C ALA A 691 -0.38 46.44 26.95
N ASN A 692 -0.19 47.65 26.42
CA ASN A 692 -0.45 47.98 25.01
C ASN A 692 0.61 47.43 24.03
N GLU A 693 1.76 46.98 24.53
CA GLU A 693 2.79 46.32 23.73
C GLU A 693 2.47 44.84 23.48
N LEU A 694 1.50 44.29 24.21
CA LEU A 694 1.07 42.90 24.09
C LEU A 694 -0.10 42.77 23.10
N GLU A 695 -0.14 41.64 22.42
CA GLU A 695 -1.30 41.18 21.67
C GLU A 695 -2.13 40.28 22.59
N GLY A 696 -3.12 40.88 23.25
CA GLY A 696 -3.93 40.24 24.28
C GLY A 696 -3.35 40.46 25.68
N GLY A 697 -3.08 39.37 26.40
CA GLY A 697 -2.51 39.39 27.74
C GLY A 697 -1.57 38.21 27.96
N PHE A 698 -1.20 37.98 29.22
CA PHE A 698 -0.46 36.77 29.58
C PHE A 698 -1.37 35.54 29.52
N LEU A 699 -0.78 34.40 29.18
CA LEU A 699 -1.38 33.07 29.20
C LEU A 699 -0.47 32.13 30.01
N PRO A 700 -1.02 31.10 30.68
CA PRO A 700 -0.21 30.05 31.28
C PRO A 700 0.49 29.26 30.16
N THR A 701 1.71 28.81 30.42
CA THR A 701 2.35 27.82 29.55
C THR A 701 1.82 26.42 29.84
N THR A 702 1.84 25.55 28.83
CA THR A 702 1.71 24.10 29.04
C THR A 702 2.87 23.56 29.90
N ALA A 703 2.76 22.35 30.45
CA ALA A 703 3.84 21.81 31.29
C ALA A 703 5.11 21.59 30.46
N PHE A 704 4.97 21.08 29.24
CA PHE A 704 6.04 20.94 28.27
C PHE A 704 6.68 22.29 27.90
N GLN A 705 5.89 23.34 27.65
CA GLN A 705 6.43 24.67 27.38
C GLN A 705 7.16 25.26 28.59
N GLN A 706 6.61 25.10 29.80
CA GLN A 706 7.24 25.58 31.03
C GLN A 706 8.63 24.97 31.21
N LYS A 707 8.70 23.64 31.11
CA LYS A 707 9.95 22.89 31.16
C LYS A 707 10.92 23.37 30.08
N SER A 708 10.48 23.41 28.82
CA SER A 708 11.33 23.80 27.68
C SER A 708 11.83 25.24 27.76
N ALA A 709 11.05 26.18 28.28
CA ALA A 709 11.44 27.59 28.42
C ALA A 709 12.49 27.80 29.53
N GLN A 710 12.59 26.88 30.48
CA GLN A 710 13.59 26.92 31.56
C GLN A 710 14.92 26.28 31.15
N LEU A 711 14.97 25.53 30.05
CA LEU A 711 16.21 24.96 29.51
C LEU A 711 17.03 26.01 28.77
N LYS A 712 18.34 25.74 28.66
CA LYS A 712 19.23 26.49 27.78
C LYS A 712 18.67 26.53 26.36
N CYS A 713 18.87 27.67 25.70
CA CYS A 713 18.34 27.87 24.36
C CYS A 713 19.02 26.94 23.33
N MET A 714 18.37 26.85 22.18
CA MET A 714 18.88 26.16 21.01
C MET A 714 19.18 27.20 19.93
N HIS A 715 20.20 26.93 19.12
CA HIS A 715 20.51 27.75 17.96
C HIS A 715 20.41 26.92 16.69
N ILE A 716 19.79 27.50 15.66
CA ILE A 716 19.88 27.01 14.28
C ILE A 716 20.83 27.94 13.54
N THR A 717 21.85 27.39 12.90
CA THR A 717 22.80 28.15 12.09
C THR A 717 22.55 27.87 10.61
N LEU A 718 22.54 28.91 9.77
CA LEU A 718 22.37 28.80 8.32
C LEU A 718 23.53 29.46 7.58
N GLU A 719 24.11 28.77 6.61
CA GLU A 719 25.13 29.34 5.72
C GLU A 719 24.48 30.22 4.66
N VAL A 720 24.78 31.53 4.71
CA VAL A 720 24.03 32.59 4.02
C VAL A 720 24.92 33.58 3.26
N SER A 721 26.05 33.13 2.75
CA SER A 721 27.02 33.94 2.00
C SER A 721 26.36 34.67 0.81
N GLY A 722 26.70 35.95 0.62
CA GLY A 722 26.16 36.75 -0.50
C GLY A 722 24.74 37.29 -0.33
N LEU A 723 24.07 37.06 0.81
CA LEU A 723 22.69 37.51 1.01
C LEU A 723 22.55 39.02 1.30
N ASP A 724 21.56 39.64 0.66
CA ASP A 724 21.15 41.03 0.92
C ASP A 724 20.52 41.14 2.32
N HIS A 725 21.13 41.97 3.16
CA HIS A 725 20.71 42.10 4.56
C HIS A 725 19.36 42.82 4.71
N SER A 726 19.05 43.79 3.86
CA SER A 726 17.77 44.51 3.93
C SER A 726 16.61 43.62 3.49
N ARG A 727 16.82 42.74 2.50
CA ARG A 727 15.86 41.70 2.12
C ARG A 727 15.65 40.70 3.26
N LEU A 728 16.72 40.30 3.95
CA LEU A 728 16.64 39.43 5.12
C LEU A 728 15.80 40.06 6.25
N GLU A 729 16.05 41.31 6.59
CA GLU A 729 15.26 42.05 7.59
C GLU A 729 13.78 42.12 7.21
N ALA A 730 13.48 42.48 5.95
CA ALA A 730 12.11 42.60 5.46
C ALA A 730 11.37 41.25 5.45
N ALA A 731 12.02 40.19 4.99
CA ALA A 731 11.45 38.84 4.96
C ALA A 731 11.12 38.36 6.37
N TRP A 732 12.07 38.52 7.30
CA TRP A 732 11.88 38.11 8.68
C TRP A 732 10.81 38.92 9.41
N GLU A 733 10.69 40.21 9.12
CA GLU A 733 9.62 41.05 9.64
C GLU A 733 8.25 40.53 9.16
N ALA A 734 8.12 40.16 7.88
CA ALA A 734 6.88 39.63 7.31
C ALA A 734 6.47 38.31 7.98
N VAL A 735 7.42 37.39 8.18
CA VAL A 735 7.17 36.09 8.83
C VAL A 735 6.73 36.28 10.29
N GLN A 736 7.39 37.16 11.06
CA GLN A 736 6.97 37.47 12.43
C GLN A 736 5.59 38.12 12.53
N LYS A 737 5.20 38.93 11.53
CA LYS A 737 3.85 39.50 11.47
C LYS A 737 2.80 38.41 11.27
N LYS A 738 3.09 37.40 10.46
CA LYS A 738 2.19 36.28 10.18
C LYS A 738 2.04 35.32 11.36
N HIS A 739 3.15 34.96 12.00
CA HIS A 739 3.19 33.91 13.03
C HIS A 739 3.41 34.49 14.43
N ILE A 740 2.34 34.53 15.24
CA ILE A 740 2.41 35.12 16.59
C ILE A 740 3.41 34.40 17.52
N SER A 741 3.64 33.11 17.32
CA SER A 741 4.56 32.29 18.13
C SER A 741 6.01 32.80 18.08
N LEU A 742 6.41 33.46 16.99
CA LEU A 742 7.74 34.06 16.86
C LEU A 742 7.90 35.32 17.70
N ARG A 743 6.77 35.92 18.09
CA ARG A 743 6.68 37.10 18.94
C ARG A 743 6.42 36.72 20.41
N SER A 744 6.49 35.43 20.75
CA SER A 744 6.29 34.98 22.13
C SER A 744 7.43 35.39 23.04
N VAL A 745 7.09 35.82 24.24
CA VAL A 745 8.00 36.08 25.36
C VAL A 745 7.57 35.28 26.56
N TYR A 746 8.53 34.92 27.42
CA TYR A 746 8.28 34.12 28.61
C TYR A 746 8.73 34.86 29.86
N VAL A 747 7.93 34.76 30.93
CA VAL A 747 8.18 35.42 32.21
C VAL A 747 7.99 34.41 33.34
N GLY A 748 9.05 34.16 34.11
CA GLY A 748 8.97 33.30 35.29
C GLY A 748 8.40 34.05 36.50
N HIS A 749 7.48 33.45 37.26
CA HIS A 749 6.97 33.98 38.52
C HIS A 749 6.46 32.86 39.43
N ASN A 750 6.94 32.80 40.68
CA ASN A 750 6.58 31.77 41.68
C ASN A 750 6.59 30.34 41.09
N ASP A 751 7.73 29.93 40.55
CA ASP A 751 7.96 28.61 39.93
C ASP A 751 7.09 28.26 38.71
N CYS A 752 6.27 29.21 38.24
CA CYS A 752 5.50 29.09 37.00
C CYS A 752 6.13 29.93 35.89
N VAL A 753 5.89 29.55 34.63
CA VAL A 753 6.22 30.37 33.46
C VAL A 753 4.94 30.83 32.79
N TYR A 754 4.91 32.11 32.43
CA TYR A 754 3.80 32.71 31.69
C TYR A 754 4.30 33.15 30.32
N GLN A 755 3.45 32.99 29.32
CA GLN A 755 3.71 33.41 27.95
C GLN A 755 2.90 34.66 27.63
N ALA A 756 3.47 35.57 26.85
CA ALA A 756 2.73 36.64 26.18
C ALA A 756 3.26 36.80 24.75
N PHE A 757 2.56 37.58 23.94
CA PHE A 757 2.95 37.84 22.56
C PHE A 757 3.12 39.34 22.32
N LEU A 758 4.25 39.75 21.76
CA LEU A 758 4.54 41.15 21.47
C LEU A 758 3.80 41.58 20.21
N ARG A 759 3.13 42.74 20.22
CA ARG A 759 2.35 43.27 19.09
C ARG A 759 3.21 43.63 17.88
N GLN A 760 4.42 44.16 18.10
CA GLN A 760 5.32 44.58 17.03
C GLN A 760 6.36 43.50 16.72
N PRO A 761 6.71 43.24 15.44
CA PRO A 761 7.83 42.38 15.07
C PRO A 761 9.18 43.07 15.35
N ALA A 762 10.25 42.28 15.45
CA ALA A 762 11.60 42.82 15.41
C ALA A 762 12.02 43.10 13.96
N THR A 763 12.38 44.35 13.66
CA THR A 763 12.68 44.80 12.28
C THR A 763 14.17 44.88 11.96
N LYS A 764 15.05 44.72 12.96
CA LYS A 764 16.49 44.85 12.82
C LYS A 764 17.23 43.58 13.22
N ILE A 765 18.14 43.13 12.35
CA ILE A 765 18.99 41.96 12.57
C ILE A 765 20.42 42.44 12.82
N PRO A 766 20.98 42.26 14.03
CA PRO A 766 22.36 42.65 14.31
C PRO A 766 23.36 41.95 13.38
N ILE A 767 24.35 42.70 12.89
CA ILE A 767 25.49 42.17 12.15
C ILE A 767 26.73 42.26 13.06
N GLN A 768 27.45 41.14 13.17
CA GLN A 768 28.78 41.10 13.77
C GLN A 768 29.80 40.78 12.68
N TYR A 769 30.90 41.53 12.70
CA TYR A 769 32.01 41.34 11.76
C TYR A 769 33.16 40.62 12.43
N CYS A 770 33.81 39.71 11.69
CA CYS A 770 35.03 39.04 12.12
C CYS A 770 36.09 39.02 11.01
N ASP A 771 37.36 39.04 11.39
CA ASP A 771 38.50 39.26 10.50
C ASP A 771 39.65 38.25 10.69
N ASP A 772 39.75 37.67 11.89
CA ASP A 772 40.84 36.78 12.29
C ASP A 772 40.47 35.28 12.35
N LYS A 773 39.18 34.95 12.34
CA LYS A 773 38.66 33.57 12.54
C LYS A 773 37.54 33.21 11.55
N PRO A 774 37.39 31.92 11.19
CA PRO A 774 36.26 31.46 10.39
C PRO A 774 34.91 31.79 11.03
N VAL A 775 33.91 32.13 10.23
CA VAL A 775 32.56 32.47 10.72
C VAL A 775 31.95 31.38 11.59
N GLN A 776 32.23 30.11 11.31
CA GLN A 776 31.76 28.96 12.08
C GLN A 776 32.29 28.96 13.52
N GLU A 777 33.57 29.32 13.73
CA GLU A 777 34.18 29.35 15.07
C GLU A 777 33.61 30.50 15.91
N VAL A 778 33.46 31.68 15.30
CA VAL A 778 32.85 32.85 15.95
C VAL A 778 31.37 32.58 16.26
N ALA A 779 30.64 31.93 15.35
CA ALA A 779 29.27 31.51 15.57
C ALA A 779 29.13 30.54 16.74
N ALA A 780 29.99 29.53 16.83
CA ALA A 780 29.98 28.59 17.95
C ALA A 780 30.20 29.32 19.30
N SER A 781 31.22 30.19 19.37
CA SER A 781 31.48 30.98 20.58
C SER A 781 30.34 31.94 20.93
N PHE A 782 29.68 32.53 19.92
CA PHE A 782 28.50 33.37 20.13
C PHE A 782 27.37 32.55 20.74
N CYS A 783 27.03 31.41 20.14
CA CYS A 783 25.97 30.53 20.58
C CYS A 783 26.20 30.04 22.03
N ASP A 784 27.44 29.69 22.40
CA ASP A 784 27.79 29.31 23.76
C ASP A 784 27.58 30.44 24.78
N SER A 785 27.94 31.68 24.42
CA SER A 785 27.74 32.85 25.27
C SER A 785 26.26 33.27 25.40
N ASP A 786 25.44 32.93 24.40
CA ASP A 786 24.01 33.25 24.33
C ASP A 786 23.14 32.10 24.88
N ALA A 787 23.71 31.03 25.43
CA ALA A 787 22.99 29.79 25.76
C ALA A 787 21.92 29.89 26.88
N GLU A 788 21.98 30.90 27.75
CA GLU A 788 21.14 30.96 28.97
C GLU A 788 19.65 31.24 28.68
N PRO A 789 18.70 30.65 29.43
CA PRO A 789 17.26 30.85 29.23
C PRO A 789 16.83 32.30 29.49
N VAL A 790 15.77 32.73 28.78
CA VAL A 790 15.25 34.10 28.82
C VAL A 790 13.85 34.14 29.44
N LEU A 791 13.76 34.36 30.76
CA LEU A 791 12.48 34.34 31.50
C LEU A 791 12.08 35.70 32.07
N ASN A 792 12.55 36.78 31.45
CA ASN A 792 12.35 38.16 31.86
C ASN A 792 11.58 38.99 30.82
N GLY A 793 10.82 38.34 29.92
CA GLY A 793 10.03 39.04 28.91
C GLY A 793 10.80 39.48 27.66
N ASN A 794 12.10 39.20 27.56
CA ASN A 794 12.86 39.43 26.33
C ASN A 794 12.51 38.41 25.24
N ARG A 795 12.76 38.79 23.98
CA ARG A 795 12.49 37.94 22.80
C ARG A 795 13.41 36.72 22.78
N TRP A 796 12.82 35.54 22.57
CA TRP A 796 13.56 34.32 22.34
C TRP A 796 13.97 34.13 20.88
N TRP A 797 13.04 34.34 19.94
CA TRP A 797 13.34 34.27 18.52
C TRP A 797 14.10 35.51 18.09
N LYS A 798 15.42 35.35 17.98
CA LYS A 798 16.36 36.42 17.63
C LYS A 798 17.31 35.92 16.56
N LEU A 799 17.47 36.74 15.52
CA LEU A 799 18.43 36.51 14.44
C LEU A 799 19.69 37.36 14.70
N THR A 800 20.85 36.77 14.47
CA THR A 800 22.14 37.46 14.46
C THR A 800 22.92 36.99 13.24
N ARG A 801 23.45 37.92 12.43
CA ARG A 801 24.28 37.58 11.27
C ARG A 801 25.75 37.80 11.61
N ILE A 802 26.60 36.82 11.33
CA ILE A 802 28.06 36.94 11.41
C ILE A 802 28.61 37.00 10.00
N VAL A 803 29.47 37.97 9.71
CA VAL A 803 30.06 38.20 8.37
C VAL A 803 31.58 38.30 8.50
N HIS A 804 32.31 37.56 7.69
CA HIS A 804 33.76 37.68 7.61
C HIS A 804 34.16 38.82 6.69
N GLU A 805 34.97 39.76 7.19
CA GLU A 805 35.26 41.03 6.50
C GLU A 805 36.04 40.85 5.19
N ARG A 806 36.86 39.80 5.08
CA ARG A 806 37.78 39.63 3.94
C ARG A 806 37.19 38.86 2.77
N ASP A 807 36.46 37.77 3.02
CA ASP A 807 35.90 36.90 1.97
C ASP A 807 34.37 36.99 1.84
N GLY A 808 33.70 37.73 2.72
CA GLY A 808 32.26 37.94 2.68
C GLY A 808 31.44 36.69 3.04
N SER A 809 32.08 35.63 3.54
CA SER A 809 31.36 34.46 4.08
C SER A 809 30.47 34.89 5.23
N SER A 810 29.27 34.32 5.35
CA SER A 810 28.36 34.70 6.43
C SER A 810 27.44 33.58 6.93
N LEU A 811 27.15 33.62 8.22
CA LEU A 811 26.25 32.72 8.93
C LEU A 811 25.11 33.49 9.58
N LEU A 812 23.89 32.95 9.52
CA LEU A 812 22.74 33.43 10.25
C LEU A 812 22.48 32.51 11.43
N ILE A 813 22.46 33.08 12.63
CA ILE A 813 22.15 32.37 13.88
C ILE A 813 20.72 32.71 14.26
N ILE A 814 19.89 31.69 14.46
CA ILE A 814 18.51 31.78 14.91
C ILE A 814 18.44 31.19 16.32
N ARG A 815 18.25 32.06 17.32
CA ARG A 815 18.02 31.66 18.71
C ARG A 815 16.58 31.18 18.89
N THR A 816 16.36 30.09 19.63
CA THR A 816 15.02 29.56 19.95
C THR A 816 14.98 28.67 21.21
N THR A 817 13.78 28.22 21.59
CA THR A 817 13.47 27.15 22.55
C THR A 817 12.32 26.30 22.01
N HIS A 818 12.27 25.02 22.41
CA HIS A 818 11.19 24.11 22.06
C HIS A 818 9.83 24.56 22.63
N ALA A 819 9.81 25.50 23.58
CA ALA A 819 8.55 26.12 24.03
C ALA A 819 7.84 26.92 22.92
N GLN A 820 8.55 27.32 21.86
CA GLN A 820 8.01 28.15 20.77
C GLN A 820 7.58 27.36 19.54
N PHE A 821 8.09 26.15 19.34
CA PHE A 821 7.85 25.37 18.14
C PHE A 821 7.73 23.88 18.43
N ASP A 822 7.16 23.17 17.48
CA ASP A 822 7.21 21.72 17.32
C ASP A 822 7.66 21.36 15.89
N ALA A 823 7.72 20.07 15.56
CA ALA A 823 8.21 19.61 14.26
C ALA A 823 7.43 20.20 13.06
N MET A 824 6.10 20.36 13.20
CA MET A 824 5.24 20.92 12.16
C MET A 824 5.44 22.44 11.98
N THR A 825 5.77 23.13 13.08
CA THR A 825 5.94 24.59 13.11
C THR A 825 7.14 25.04 12.28
N LEU A 826 8.27 24.34 12.37
CA LEU A 826 9.51 24.75 11.67
C LEU A 826 9.38 24.67 10.15
N ASP A 827 8.78 23.60 9.62
CA ASP A 827 8.56 23.45 8.19
C ASP A 827 7.76 24.62 7.59
N VAL A 828 6.66 24.99 8.26
CA VAL A 828 5.83 26.14 7.85
C VAL A 828 6.63 27.43 7.91
N ILE A 829 7.36 27.69 8.99
CA ILE A 829 8.09 28.94 9.16
C ILE A 829 9.22 29.09 8.14
N PHE A 830 9.98 28.03 7.86
CA PHE A 830 11.07 28.09 6.88
C PHE A 830 10.54 28.25 5.45
N LYS A 831 9.41 27.62 5.10
CA LYS A 831 8.73 27.82 3.81
C LYS A 831 8.23 29.26 3.65
N ASP A 832 7.62 29.82 4.69
CA ASP A 832 7.17 31.21 4.68
C ASP A 832 8.36 32.19 4.66
N PHE A 833 9.48 31.86 5.33
CA PHE A 833 10.71 32.63 5.25
C PHE A 833 11.28 32.69 3.83
N MET A 834 11.40 31.55 3.15
CA MET A 834 11.85 31.51 1.74
C MET A 834 10.90 32.30 0.82
N THR A 835 9.59 32.14 1.02
CA THR A 835 8.56 32.86 0.24
C THR A 835 8.67 34.38 0.43
N ALA A 836 8.80 34.85 1.68
CA ALA A 836 8.96 36.27 1.98
C ALA A 836 10.29 36.83 1.44
N PHE A 837 11.35 36.02 1.46
CA PHE A 837 12.67 36.42 0.98
C PHE A 837 12.71 36.65 -0.54
N GLU A 838 11.93 35.87 -1.29
CA GLU A 838 11.71 36.06 -2.72
C GLU A 838 10.80 37.25 -3.05
N GLY A 839 10.34 38.00 -2.04
CA GLY A 839 9.45 39.15 -2.21
C GLY A 839 8.00 38.76 -2.50
N ARG A 840 7.63 37.48 -2.31
CA ARG A 840 6.25 37.01 -2.46
C ARG A 840 5.42 37.30 -1.20
N GLN A 841 4.14 37.57 -1.41
CA GLN A 841 3.23 37.89 -0.30
C GLN A 841 2.86 36.61 0.48
N LEU A 842 2.93 36.68 1.80
CA LEU A 842 2.52 35.58 2.67
C LEU A 842 1.00 35.52 2.82
N SER A 843 0.45 34.31 2.90
CA SER A 843 -0.97 34.08 3.20
C SER A 843 -1.35 34.60 4.60
N GLN A 844 -2.62 34.93 4.80
CA GLN A 844 -3.14 35.26 6.13
C GLN A 844 -3.27 33.99 6.99
N CYS A 845 -3.04 34.14 8.30
CA CYS A 845 -3.23 33.08 9.27
C CYS A 845 -4.62 33.23 9.91
N GLU A 846 -5.50 32.25 9.69
CA GLU A 846 -6.90 32.31 10.16
C GLU A 846 -7.04 32.11 11.68
N ARG A 847 -6.09 31.39 12.30
CA ARG A 847 -6.03 31.18 13.76
C ARG A 847 -4.60 31.20 14.26
N GLN A 848 -4.38 31.92 15.34
CA GLN A 848 -3.08 32.09 15.96
C GLN A 848 -2.92 31.15 17.16
N PHE A 849 -1.68 30.91 17.58
CA PHE A 849 -1.40 30.10 18.77
C PHE A 849 -2.06 30.65 20.05
N SER A 850 -2.26 31.97 20.12
CA SER A 850 -3.02 32.65 21.17
C SER A 850 -4.49 32.25 21.25
N ASP A 851 -5.09 31.76 20.16
CA ASP A 851 -6.49 31.30 20.11
C ASP A 851 -6.61 29.84 20.55
N TYR A 852 -5.57 29.04 20.29
CA TYR A 852 -5.49 27.64 20.68
C TYR A 852 -5.36 27.45 22.19
N MET A 853 -4.49 28.24 22.84
CA MET A 853 -4.14 28.04 24.24
C MET A 853 -5.33 28.09 25.21
N PRO A 854 -6.24 29.09 25.14
CA PRO A 854 -7.45 29.08 25.97
C PRO A 854 -8.34 27.86 25.73
N CYS A 855 -8.47 27.39 24.48
CA CYS A 855 -9.26 26.21 24.15
C CYS A 855 -8.65 24.95 24.79
N ARG A 856 -7.32 24.79 24.70
CA ARG A 856 -6.59 23.68 25.34
C ARG A 856 -6.80 23.68 26.85
N VAL A 857 -6.57 24.82 27.50
CA VAL A 857 -6.69 24.94 28.97
C VAL A 857 -8.09 24.55 29.43
N ASN A 858 -9.13 25.05 28.77
CA ASN A 858 -10.51 24.73 29.13
C ASN A 858 -10.87 23.26 28.87
N GLN A 859 -10.42 22.67 27.76
CA GLN A 859 -10.63 21.26 27.47
C GLN A 859 -9.95 20.38 28.52
N ASN A 860 -8.70 20.70 28.86
CA ASN A 860 -7.89 19.90 29.78
C ASN A 860 -8.51 19.85 31.17
N VAL A 861 -9.17 20.91 31.65
CA VAL A 861 -9.85 20.93 32.97
C VAL A 861 -11.33 20.54 32.92
N SER A 862 -11.83 20.10 31.75
CA SER A 862 -13.24 19.77 31.58
C SER A 862 -13.64 18.49 32.35
N PRO A 863 -14.89 18.37 32.83
CA PRO A 863 -15.34 17.16 33.51
C PRO A 863 -15.13 15.86 32.71
N PRO A 864 -15.40 15.79 31.38
CA PRO A 864 -15.13 14.59 30.61
C PRO A 864 -13.64 14.18 30.56
N ALA A 865 -12.74 15.16 30.47
CA ALA A 865 -11.29 14.88 30.50
C ALA A 865 -10.88 14.34 31.88
N MET A 866 -11.38 14.96 32.95
CA MET A 866 -11.09 14.54 34.33
C MET A 866 -11.64 13.16 34.65
N ASP A 867 -12.87 12.86 34.24
CA ASP A 867 -13.50 11.55 34.42
C ASP A 867 -12.73 10.46 33.67
N PHE A 868 -12.32 10.74 32.44
CA PHE A 868 -11.48 9.82 31.66
C PHE A 868 -10.16 9.53 32.37
N TRP A 869 -9.39 10.56 32.73
CA TRP A 869 -8.06 10.38 33.33
C TRP A 869 -8.12 9.74 34.71
N THR A 870 -9.10 10.11 35.54
CA THR A 870 -9.32 9.49 36.85
C THR A 870 -9.58 7.99 36.71
N LYS A 871 -10.35 7.59 35.68
CA LYS A 871 -10.63 6.18 35.38
C LYS A 871 -9.42 5.47 34.76
N PHE A 872 -8.76 6.10 33.78
CA PHE A 872 -7.62 5.54 33.06
C PHE A 872 -6.42 5.31 33.98
N MET A 873 -6.19 6.21 34.95
CA MET A 873 -5.10 6.14 35.92
C MET A 873 -5.48 5.42 37.23
N HIS A 874 -6.71 4.92 37.34
CA HIS A 874 -7.19 4.30 38.57
C HIS A 874 -6.33 3.08 38.94
N GLY A 875 -5.83 3.08 40.19
CA GLY A 875 -5.01 2.00 40.73
C GLY A 875 -3.60 1.87 40.14
N SER A 876 -3.18 2.76 39.24
CA SER A 876 -1.83 2.76 38.67
C SER A 876 -0.86 3.64 39.46
N GLN A 877 0.43 3.49 39.16
CA GLN A 877 1.51 4.36 39.64
C GLN A 877 2.55 4.54 38.54
N MET A 878 3.37 5.60 38.61
CA MET A 878 4.44 5.83 37.64
C MET A 878 5.48 4.71 37.69
N SER A 879 5.87 4.16 36.54
CA SER A 879 7.00 3.24 36.47
C SER A 879 8.31 3.97 36.71
N GLN A 880 9.13 3.47 37.65
CA GLN A 880 10.39 4.10 38.07
C GLN A 880 11.59 3.15 37.85
N PRO A 881 11.98 2.89 36.60
CA PRO A 881 13.19 2.14 36.31
C PRO A 881 14.44 2.87 36.82
N LYS A 882 15.42 2.12 37.33
CA LYS A 882 16.73 2.66 37.72
C LYS A 882 17.63 2.71 36.48
N PHE A 883 17.83 3.89 35.91
CA PHE A 883 18.69 4.05 34.72
C PHE A 883 20.16 4.36 35.03
N THR A 884 20.50 4.56 36.30
CA THR A 884 21.86 4.92 36.76
C THR A 884 22.58 3.76 37.42
N ASN A 885 23.91 3.75 37.30
CA ASN A 885 24.82 2.95 38.11
C ASN A 885 25.53 3.84 39.16
N ALA A 886 26.41 3.25 39.99
CA ALA A 886 27.11 3.97 41.06
C ALA A 886 27.94 5.16 40.53
N SER A 887 28.54 5.04 39.35
CA SER A 887 29.33 6.10 38.71
C SER A 887 28.44 7.27 38.29
N SER A 888 27.37 7.01 37.51
CA SER A 888 26.40 8.04 37.11
C SER A 888 25.74 8.72 38.31
N ALA A 889 25.40 7.98 39.35
CA ALA A 889 24.77 8.50 40.56
C ALA A 889 25.71 9.39 41.40
N SER A 890 27.04 9.28 41.21
CA SER A 890 28.05 10.08 41.91
C SER A 890 28.43 11.37 41.18
N LEU A 891 27.93 11.58 39.96
CA LEU A 891 28.21 12.77 39.16
C LEU A 891 27.58 14.02 39.81
N SER A 892 28.27 15.15 39.68
CA SER A 892 27.78 16.44 40.17
C SER A 892 26.42 16.79 39.52
N PRO A 893 25.49 17.43 40.26
CA PRO A 893 24.25 17.95 39.69
C PRO A 893 24.45 18.85 38.46
N ASP A 894 25.62 19.50 38.33
CA ASP A 894 25.96 20.41 37.22
C ASP A 894 26.64 19.71 36.03
N HIS A 895 26.78 18.38 36.05
CA HIS A 895 27.42 17.62 34.97
C HIS A 895 26.61 17.65 33.66
N ILE A 896 27.25 17.95 32.53
CA ILE A 896 26.59 18.22 31.24
C ILE A 896 26.67 17.02 30.26
N GLY A 897 27.35 15.93 30.64
CA GLY A 897 27.49 14.74 29.79
C GLY A 897 26.15 14.11 29.40
N MET A 898 26.10 13.55 28.19
CA MET A 898 24.93 12.94 27.57
C MET A 898 25.28 11.53 27.10
N VAL A 899 24.36 10.59 27.33
CA VAL A 899 24.40 9.25 26.76
C VAL A 899 23.45 9.22 25.56
N TYR A 900 23.92 8.67 24.44
CA TYR A 900 23.11 8.36 23.26
C TYR A 900 23.51 6.98 22.74
N VAL A 901 22.56 6.05 22.75
CA VAL A 901 22.74 4.72 22.21
C VAL A 901 21.65 4.46 21.20
N MET A 902 22.04 4.01 20.00
CA MET A 902 21.13 3.66 18.93
C MET A 902 21.46 2.25 18.42
N ARG A 903 20.42 1.50 18.05
CA ARG A 903 20.53 0.19 17.41
C ARG A 903 19.53 0.07 16.27
N PRO A 904 19.91 -0.55 15.14
CA PRO A 904 18.96 -0.83 14.06
C PRO A 904 18.00 -1.94 14.49
N ILE A 905 16.76 -1.85 14.03
CA ILE A 905 15.80 -2.95 14.03
C ILE A 905 16.03 -3.71 12.74
N LEU A 906 16.49 -4.97 12.83
CA LEU A 906 16.80 -5.80 11.67
C LEU A 906 16.00 -7.11 11.74
N PRO A 907 15.27 -7.47 10.65
CA PRO A 907 15.05 -6.69 9.42
C PRO A 907 14.12 -5.46 9.60
N ASN A 908 13.93 -4.67 8.54
CA ASN A 908 12.99 -3.53 8.58
C ASN A 908 11.59 -3.98 9.05
N PRO A 909 11.04 -3.36 10.10
CA PRO A 909 9.87 -3.89 10.79
C PRO A 909 8.59 -3.63 10.01
N ILE A 910 7.87 -4.71 9.66
CA ILE A 910 6.48 -4.65 9.18
C ILE A 910 5.59 -5.04 10.37
N PRO A 911 4.75 -4.15 10.91
CA PRO A 911 3.91 -4.49 12.04
C PRO A 911 2.81 -5.51 11.64
N PRO A 912 2.31 -6.34 12.56
CA PRO A 912 1.23 -7.30 12.28
C PRO A 912 -0.04 -6.63 11.72
N LEU A 913 -0.85 -7.34 10.91
CA LEU A 913 -2.09 -6.79 10.34
C LEU A 913 -2.93 -6.03 11.36
N GLY A 914 -3.32 -4.81 11.00
CA GLY A 914 -4.19 -3.97 11.83
C GLY A 914 -3.52 -3.40 13.07
N ILE A 915 -2.22 -3.65 13.30
CA ILE A 915 -1.42 -3.04 14.36
C ILE A 915 -0.50 -1.98 13.76
N THR A 916 -0.43 -0.80 14.39
CA THR A 916 0.55 0.22 13.99
C THR A 916 1.92 -0.05 14.59
N LEU A 917 2.98 0.35 13.89
CA LEU A 917 4.35 0.28 14.41
C LEU A 917 4.52 1.04 15.74
N ALA A 918 3.78 2.12 15.93
CA ALA A 918 3.73 2.85 17.20
C ALA A 918 3.16 2.00 18.35
N SER A 919 2.12 1.21 18.07
CA SER A 919 1.56 0.24 19.03
C SER A 919 2.58 -0.84 19.39
N VAL A 920 3.33 -1.34 18.40
CA VAL A 920 4.41 -2.31 18.65
C VAL A 920 5.50 -1.71 19.53
N PHE A 921 5.93 -0.48 19.24
CA PHE A 921 6.96 0.19 20.01
C PHE A 921 6.55 0.43 21.48
N ARG A 922 5.33 0.93 21.70
CA ARG A 922 4.78 1.11 23.06
C ARG A 922 4.69 -0.21 23.82
N ALA A 923 4.18 -1.27 23.18
CA ALA A 923 4.06 -2.59 23.76
C ALA A 923 5.42 -3.22 24.09
N ALA A 924 6.39 -3.12 23.17
CA ALA A 924 7.74 -3.63 23.37
C ALA A 924 8.45 -2.89 24.52
N TRP A 925 8.31 -1.57 24.58
CA TRP A 925 8.85 -0.79 25.70
C TRP A 925 8.17 -1.15 27.03
N ALA A 926 6.85 -1.34 27.03
CA ALA A 926 6.12 -1.81 28.20
C ALA A 926 6.61 -3.19 28.68
N PHE A 927 6.83 -4.12 27.76
CA PHE A 927 7.39 -5.44 28.07
C PHE A 927 8.82 -5.33 28.64
N VAL A 928 9.66 -4.49 28.03
CA VAL A 928 11.03 -4.26 28.51
C VAL A 928 11.03 -3.69 29.93
N LEU A 929 10.17 -2.70 30.21
CA LEU A 929 9.99 -2.15 31.54
C LEU A 929 9.50 -3.19 32.54
N TRP A 930 8.54 -4.03 32.15
CA TRP A 930 8.04 -5.09 33.01
C TRP A 930 9.14 -6.06 33.42
N ARG A 931 9.93 -6.54 32.45
CA ARG A 931 11.06 -7.45 32.74
C ARG A 931 12.18 -6.77 33.53
N TYR A 932 12.40 -5.47 33.32
CA TYR A 932 13.44 -4.71 34.01
C TYR A 932 13.07 -4.33 35.44
N THR A 933 11.81 -3.96 35.68
CA THR A 933 11.34 -3.41 36.97
C THR A 933 10.53 -4.40 37.81
N GLY A 934 10.01 -5.47 37.18
CA GLY A 934 9.06 -6.40 37.79
C GLY A 934 7.63 -5.87 37.90
N GLN A 935 7.33 -4.68 37.35
CA GLN A 935 6.00 -4.06 37.36
C GLN A 935 5.19 -4.46 36.13
N ASP A 936 4.04 -5.05 36.36
CA ASP A 936 3.08 -5.52 35.34
C ASP A 936 2.19 -4.40 34.79
N ASP A 937 1.78 -3.46 35.63
CA ASP A 937 1.08 -2.25 35.22
C ASP A 937 2.08 -1.11 35.03
N VAL A 938 2.48 -0.87 33.78
CA VAL A 938 3.52 0.11 33.45
C VAL A 938 2.92 1.42 32.96
N VAL A 939 3.41 2.52 33.53
CA VAL A 939 3.03 3.88 33.15
C VAL A 939 4.28 4.71 32.88
N PHE A 940 4.36 5.25 31.68
CA PHE A 940 5.46 6.11 31.21
C PHE A 940 4.91 7.31 30.43
N GLY A 941 5.75 8.33 30.23
CA GLY A 941 5.38 9.48 29.42
C GLY A 941 5.46 9.15 27.94
N GLU A 942 4.57 9.72 27.14
CA GLU A 942 4.69 9.71 25.69
C GLU A 942 4.61 11.14 25.15
N PHE A 943 5.54 11.47 24.27
CA PHE A 943 5.54 12.73 23.54
C PHE A 943 4.52 12.66 22.40
N VAL A 944 3.59 13.60 22.38
CA VAL A 944 2.58 13.76 21.32
C VAL A 944 2.61 15.17 20.76
N GLU A 945 2.20 15.33 19.51
CA GLU A 945 2.14 16.65 18.85
C GLU A 945 1.07 17.58 19.44
N GLY A 946 0.05 17.02 20.11
CA GLY A 946 -1.02 17.77 20.80
C GLY A 946 -1.97 18.52 19.86
N ARG A 947 -2.08 18.06 18.60
CA ARG A 947 -2.91 18.64 17.53
C ARG A 947 -4.27 17.95 17.36
N THR A 948 -4.79 17.30 18.40
CA THR A 948 -6.00 16.45 18.35
C THR A 948 -7.19 17.03 19.11
N LEU A 949 -7.13 18.30 19.54
CA LEU A 949 -8.24 18.95 20.24
C LEU A 949 -9.53 18.95 19.39
N PRO A 950 -10.61 18.27 19.85
CA PRO A 950 -11.82 18.07 19.06
C PRO A 950 -12.55 19.37 18.65
N LEU A 951 -12.30 20.47 19.35
CA LEU A 951 -13.05 21.72 19.24
C LEU A 951 -12.30 22.83 18.46
N VAL A 952 -11.06 22.58 18.02
CA VAL A 952 -10.22 23.59 17.34
C VAL A 952 -10.09 23.25 15.85
N GLN A 953 -10.87 23.91 15.01
CA GLN A 953 -10.72 23.81 13.55
C GLN A 953 -9.37 24.41 13.11
N GLY A 954 -8.70 23.79 12.13
CA GLY A 954 -7.44 24.31 11.57
C GLY A 954 -6.18 24.09 12.42
N ILE A 955 -6.24 23.23 13.45
CA ILE A 955 -5.18 23.05 14.45
C ILE A 955 -3.80 22.69 13.89
N GLU A 956 -3.68 21.90 12.81
CA GLU A 956 -2.37 21.61 12.18
C GLU A 956 -1.75 22.77 11.39
N SER A 957 -2.47 23.85 11.11
CA SER A 957 -1.86 25.07 10.54
C SER A 957 -1.37 26.05 11.61
N ILE A 958 -1.64 25.78 12.89
CA ILE A 958 -1.22 26.65 13.99
C ILE A 958 0.28 26.50 14.20
N THR A 959 1.03 27.58 13.97
CA THR A 959 2.46 27.65 14.27
C THR A 959 2.66 28.00 15.74
N GLY A 960 3.34 27.13 16.48
CA GLY A 960 3.55 27.24 17.93
C GLY A 960 3.73 25.84 18.54
N CYS A 961 4.27 25.76 19.75
CA CYS A 961 4.46 24.47 20.41
C CYS A 961 3.12 23.92 20.94
N THR A 962 2.49 23.03 20.18
CA THR A 962 1.27 22.32 20.63
C THR A 962 1.59 21.01 21.33
N ALA A 963 2.87 20.60 21.37
CA ALA A 963 3.30 19.33 21.94
C ALA A 963 2.86 19.14 23.40
N ALA A 964 2.75 17.88 23.81
CA ALA A 964 2.44 17.49 25.18
C ALA A 964 3.19 16.21 25.55
N GLU A 965 3.53 16.08 26.83
CA GLU A 965 3.97 14.82 27.42
C GLU A 965 2.80 14.23 28.23
N THR A 966 2.18 13.15 27.74
CA THR A 966 0.96 12.59 28.32
C THR A 966 1.15 11.12 28.77
N PRO A 967 0.47 10.64 29.83
CA PRO A 967 0.67 9.28 30.32
C PRO A 967 0.24 8.21 29.30
N MET A 968 1.10 7.22 29.05
CA MET A 968 0.73 5.95 28.43
C MET A 968 0.72 4.86 29.50
N ARG A 969 -0.40 4.16 29.63
CA ARG A 969 -0.56 3.01 30.55
C ARG A 969 -0.73 1.74 29.73
N ILE A 970 0.12 0.76 29.99
CA ILE A 970 0.01 -0.59 29.42
C ILE A 970 0.10 -1.57 30.56
N THR A 971 -0.83 -2.52 30.60
CA THR A 971 -0.86 -3.57 31.61
C THR A 971 -0.48 -4.87 30.94
N ILE A 972 0.52 -5.56 31.47
CA ILE A 972 0.96 -6.85 30.96
C ILE A 972 -0.04 -7.92 31.43
N PRO A 973 -0.66 -8.69 30.54
CA PRO A 973 -1.60 -9.74 30.92
C PRO A 973 -0.92 -10.88 31.69
N HIS A 974 -1.60 -11.43 32.70
CA HIS A 974 -1.06 -12.48 33.61
C HIS A 974 -1.61 -13.88 33.38
N HIS A 975 -2.61 -14.07 32.52
CA HIS A 975 -3.08 -15.42 32.20
C HIS A 975 -2.05 -16.16 31.34
N ASP A 976 -1.89 -17.46 31.57
CA ASP A 976 -0.88 -18.32 30.94
C ASP A 976 -1.00 -18.39 29.40
N GLU A 977 -2.14 -18.00 28.85
CA GLU A 977 -2.42 -17.97 27.41
C GLU A 977 -2.21 -16.59 26.75
N ALA A 978 -1.69 -15.59 27.49
CA ALA A 978 -1.45 -14.26 26.93
C ALA A 978 -0.46 -14.28 25.77
N THR A 979 -0.86 -13.79 24.61
CA THR A 979 0.03 -13.68 23.44
C THR A 979 0.61 -12.28 23.29
N VAL A 980 1.68 -12.16 22.51
CA VAL A 980 2.20 -10.86 22.06
C VAL A 980 1.10 -10.05 21.36
N GLN A 981 0.29 -10.67 20.50
CA GLN A 981 -0.78 -10.01 19.75
C GLN A 981 -1.83 -9.38 20.68
N ASP A 982 -2.11 -10.01 21.82
CA ASP A 982 -3.01 -9.44 22.83
C ASP A 982 -2.42 -8.16 23.42
N LEU A 983 -1.12 -8.16 23.74
CA LEU A 983 -0.43 -6.98 24.25
C LEU A 983 -0.33 -5.86 23.20
N LEU A 984 -0.12 -6.20 21.93
CA LEU A 984 -0.12 -5.26 20.80
C LEU A 984 -1.51 -4.62 20.61
N SER A 985 -2.56 -5.44 20.63
CA SER A 985 -3.95 -4.99 20.48
C SER A 985 -4.37 -4.12 21.66
N HIS A 986 -3.97 -4.50 22.89
CA HIS A 986 -4.17 -3.71 24.09
C HIS A 986 -3.48 -2.34 24.00
N SER A 987 -2.22 -2.30 23.57
CA SER A 987 -1.49 -1.06 23.36
C SER A 987 -2.21 -0.11 22.39
N GLN A 988 -2.70 -0.65 21.27
CA GLN A 988 -3.43 0.14 20.28
C GLN A 988 -4.78 0.63 20.81
N ALA A 989 -5.55 -0.23 21.46
CA ALA A 989 -6.85 0.12 22.04
C ALA A 989 -6.68 1.23 23.10
N GLN A 990 -5.67 1.12 23.96
CA GLN A 990 -5.37 2.14 24.96
C GLN A 990 -5.06 3.50 24.31
N TYR A 991 -4.23 3.52 23.26
CA TYR A 991 -3.93 4.76 22.55
C TYR A 991 -5.20 5.40 21.94
N VAL A 992 -6.03 4.60 21.25
CA VAL A 992 -7.28 5.09 20.63
C VAL A 992 -8.23 5.71 21.66
N THR A 993 -8.38 5.09 22.83
CA THR A 993 -9.26 5.61 23.89
C THR A 993 -8.75 6.91 24.52
N ARG A 994 -7.42 7.09 24.63
CA ARG A 994 -6.85 8.32 25.20
C ARG A 994 -6.77 9.48 24.22
N MET A 995 -6.72 9.21 22.92
CA MET A 995 -6.46 10.19 21.86
C MET A 995 -7.27 11.51 22.00
N PRO A 996 -8.58 11.50 22.36
CA PRO A 996 -9.34 12.75 22.53
C PRO A 996 -8.86 13.66 23.67
N TYR A 997 -8.03 13.15 24.57
CA TYR A 997 -7.57 13.80 25.81
C TYR A 997 -6.05 13.93 25.91
N GLU A 998 -5.31 13.62 24.84
CA GLU A 998 -3.83 13.52 24.86
C GLU A 998 -3.10 14.86 25.06
N THR A 999 -3.82 15.99 25.05
CA THR A 999 -3.27 17.30 25.41
C THR A 999 -3.14 17.53 26.92
N CYS A 1000 -3.74 16.67 27.75
CA CYS A 1000 -3.59 16.70 29.19
C CYS A 1000 -2.22 16.16 29.62
N GLU A 1001 -1.56 16.92 30.48
CA GLU A 1001 -0.23 16.59 31.03
C GLU A 1001 -0.33 16.24 32.52
N LEU A 1002 0.77 15.79 33.15
CA LEU A 1002 0.74 15.36 34.55
C LEU A 1002 0.22 16.44 35.51
N SER A 1003 0.50 17.72 35.25
CA SER A 1003 -0.01 18.84 36.05
C SER A 1003 -1.54 18.95 36.03
N ASP A 1004 -2.17 18.53 34.93
CA ASP A 1004 -3.62 18.52 34.77
C ASP A 1004 -4.24 17.27 35.40
N ILE A 1005 -3.52 16.14 35.35
CA ILE A 1005 -4.03 14.80 35.67
C ILE A 1005 -3.85 14.43 37.14
N VAL A 1006 -2.65 14.62 37.68
CA VAL A 1006 -2.25 14.14 39.02
C VAL A 1006 -3.14 14.67 40.16
N PRO A 1007 -3.57 15.95 40.17
CA PRO A 1007 -4.44 16.46 41.23
C PRO A 1007 -5.76 15.68 41.40
N HIS A 1008 -6.21 15.01 40.34
CA HIS A 1008 -7.47 14.25 40.32
C HIS A 1008 -7.28 12.74 40.55
N CYS A 1009 -6.03 12.25 40.61
CA CYS A 1009 -5.69 10.84 40.75
C CYS A 1009 -5.12 10.48 42.14
N VAL A 1010 -5.39 11.32 43.15
CA VAL A 1010 -4.95 11.10 44.54
C VAL A 1010 -5.80 10.02 45.25
N PRO A 1011 -5.22 9.23 46.18
CA PRO A 1011 -3.83 9.23 46.63
C PRO A 1011 -2.90 8.34 45.80
N SER A 1012 -3.40 7.63 44.78
CA SER A 1012 -2.60 6.69 43.96
C SER A 1012 -1.39 7.37 43.30
N TRP A 1013 -1.54 8.64 42.92
CA TRP A 1013 -0.45 9.47 42.42
C TRP A 1013 -0.08 10.56 43.43
N PRO A 1014 1.19 10.64 43.88
CA PRO A 1014 1.62 11.72 44.76
C PRO A 1014 1.49 13.09 44.08
N VAL A 1015 0.92 14.07 44.79
CA VAL A 1015 0.66 15.43 44.26
C VAL A 1015 1.95 16.13 43.79
N GLN A 1016 3.11 15.72 44.31
CA GLN A 1016 4.41 16.27 43.92
C GLN A 1016 4.95 15.70 42.58
N THR A 1017 4.23 14.78 41.94
CA THR A 1017 4.66 14.16 40.68
C THR A 1017 4.43 15.12 39.52
N THR A 1018 5.49 15.79 39.07
CA THR A 1018 5.42 16.83 38.03
C THR A 1018 6.10 16.45 36.72
N ARG A 1019 6.78 15.29 36.67
CA ARG A 1019 7.47 14.80 35.48
C ARG A 1019 7.47 13.28 35.41
N PHE A 1020 7.65 12.75 34.21
CA PHE A 1020 7.87 11.32 34.01
C PHE A 1020 9.29 10.91 34.36
N SER A 1021 9.48 9.62 34.69
CA SER A 1021 10.82 9.03 34.85
C SER A 1021 11.57 8.93 33.51
N HIS A 1022 10.82 8.75 32.43
CA HIS A 1022 11.27 8.70 31.04
C HIS A 1022 10.09 8.93 30.09
N VAL A 1023 10.42 9.31 28.86
CA VAL A 1023 9.44 9.64 27.82
C VAL A 1023 9.71 8.82 26.56
N LEU A 1024 8.67 8.25 25.98
CA LEU A 1024 8.69 7.59 24.68
C LEU A 1024 8.45 8.63 23.58
N VAL A 1025 9.29 8.65 22.55
CA VAL A 1025 9.22 9.60 21.43
C VAL A 1025 9.21 8.84 20.11
N LEU A 1026 8.30 9.19 19.21
CA LEU A 1026 8.24 8.63 17.86
C LEU A 1026 8.56 9.74 16.86
N GLU A 1027 9.69 9.61 16.16
CA GLU A 1027 10.13 10.58 15.15
C GLU A 1027 9.74 10.07 13.76
N ASN A 1028 9.11 10.90 12.92
CA ASN A 1028 8.63 10.48 11.59
C ASN A 1028 9.09 11.37 10.42
N THR A 1029 9.80 12.48 10.65
CA THR A 1029 10.18 13.44 9.60
C THR A 1029 11.40 14.28 9.96
N GLU A 1030 12.14 14.76 8.93
CA GLU A 1030 13.08 15.88 9.09
C GLU A 1030 12.32 17.19 9.41
N ALA A 1031 12.67 17.88 10.49
CA ALA A 1031 11.92 19.04 10.99
C ALA A 1031 12.17 20.36 10.21
N ILE A 1032 13.32 20.48 9.53
CA ILE A 1032 13.66 21.66 8.71
C ILE A 1032 13.70 21.23 7.24
N PRO A 1033 12.89 21.82 6.35
CA PRO A 1033 12.95 21.54 4.92
C PRO A 1033 14.26 22.06 4.32
N PRO A 1034 14.69 21.57 3.14
CA PRO A 1034 15.82 22.14 2.43
C PRO A 1034 15.64 23.66 2.24
N VAL A 1035 16.48 24.45 2.91
CA VAL A 1035 16.42 25.91 2.86
C VAL A 1035 17.14 26.37 1.60
N VAL A 1036 16.41 26.94 0.65
CA VAL A 1036 16.97 27.46 -0.60
C VAL A 1036 16.68 28.95 -0.67
N VAL A 1037 17.72 29.75 -0.82
CA VAL A 1037 17.61 31.21 -0.95
C VAL A 1037 18.36 31.67 -2.18
N ASP A 1038 17.68 32.45 -3.04
CA ASP A 1038 18.20 32.90 -4.35
C ASP A 1038 18.80 31.75 -5.20
N GLY A 1039 18.18 30.56 -5.13
CA GLY A 1039 18.60 29.36 -5.87
C GLY A 1039 19.80 28.60 -5.28
N GLN A 1040 20.34 29.04 -4.14
CA GLN A 1040 21.42 28.35 -3.42
C GLN A 1040 20.87 27.62 -2.20
N ALA A 1041 21.22 26.35 -2.04
CA ALA A 1041 20.90 25.59 -0.84
C ALA A 1041 21.77 26.06 0.33
N CYS A 1042 21.14 26.49 1.41
CA CYS A 1042 21.79 26.86 2.67
C CYS A 1042 21.96 25.61 3.53
N ALA A 1043 23.20 25.27 3.86
CA ALA A 1043 23.46 24.26 4.89
C ALA A 1043 22.96 24.78 6.25
N HIS A 1044 22.36 23.89 7.05
CA HIS A 1044 21.88 24.22 8.39
C HIS A 1044 22.46 23.28 9.44
N ASN A 1045 22.74 23.79 10.64
CA ASN A 1045 23.18 22.99 11.78
C ASN A 1045 22.49 23.42 13.07
N TRP A 1046 22.22 22.45 13.95
CA TRP A 1046 21.72 22.70 15.29
C TRP A 1046 22.87 22.80 16.30
N ALA A 1047 22.81 23.78 17.19
CA ALA A 1047 23.64 23.86 18.38
C ALA A 1047 22.76 23.79 19.63
N PHE A 1048 23.00 22.75 20.44
CA PHE A 1048 22.33 22.49 21.70
C PHE A 1048 23.32 22.74 22.85
N HIS A 1049 22.98 23.65 23.77
CA HIS A 1049 23.92 24.11 24.81
C HIS A 1049 23.61 23.56 26.20
N GLY A 1050 22.57 22.74 26.32
CA GLY A 1050 22.11 22.11 27.56
C GLY A 1050 22.06 20.59 27.47
N ARG A 1051 21.74 19.96 28.59
CA ARG A 1051 21.42 18.53 28.66
C ARG A 1051 19.91 18.33 28.59
N LEU A 1052 19.47 17.20 28.06
CA LEU A 1052 18.09 16.77 28.28
C LEU A 1052 17.84 16.58 29.78
N GLU A 1053 16.64 16.88 30.25
CA GLU A 1053 16.31 16.58 31.64
C GLU A 1053 15.88 15.14 31.83
N ASP A 1054 15.18 14.56 30.85
CA ASP A 1054 14.59 13.24 30.98
C ASP A 1054 15.28 12.23 30.08
N VAL A 1055 15.18 10.98 30.48
CA VAL A 1055 15.57 9.85 29.63
C VAL A 1055 14.50 9.70 28.56
N GLN A 1056 14.91 9.73 27.29
CA GLN A 1056 14.04 9.54 26.14
C GLN A 1056 14.34 8.21 25.48
N VAL A 1057 13.27 7.50 25.09
CA VAL A 1057 13.35 6.27 24.31
C VAL A 1057 12.69 6.57 22.96
N GLN A 1058 13.46 6.45 21.88
CA GLN A 1058 13.06 6.94 20.56
C GLN A 1058 12.95 5.82 19.53
N LEU A 1059 12.01 5.98 18.60
CA LEU A 1059 11.97 5.26 17.34
C LEU A 1059 12.37 6.23 16.22
N VAL A 1060 13.47 5.95 15.52
CA VAL A 1060 14.16 6.88 14.62
C VAL A 1060 14.24 6.30 13.21
N PRO A 1061 13.61 6.92 12.19
CA PRO A 1061 13.74 6.53 10.80
C PRO A 1061 15.08 6.99 10.22
N ALA A 1062 15.78 6.07 9.55
CA ALA A 1062 16.93 6.37 8.71
C ALA A 1062 16.62 6.00 7.25
N LYS A 1063 17.43 6.51 6.32
CA LYS A 1063 17.21 6.47 4.86
C LYS A 1063 16.64 5.15 4.32
N ASP A 1064 17.13 4.01 4.82
CA ASP A 1064 16.68 2.68 4.41
C ASP A 1064 16.41 1.73 5.60
N THR A 1065 16.43 2.21 6.85
CA THR A 1065 16.36 1.38 8.07
C THR A 1065 15.69 2.06 9.25
N LEU A 1066 14.98 1.33 10.10
CA LEU A 1066 14.44 1.88 11.36
C LEU A 1066 15.34 1.57 12.56
N HIS A 1067 15.52 2.52 13.46
CA HIS A 1067 16.33 2.37 14.66
C HIS A 1067 15.52 2.60 15.94
N VAL A 1068 15.96 1.99 17.03
CA VAL A 1068 15.60 2.43 18.38
C VAL A 1068 16.79 3.11 19.03
N ALA A 1069 16.52 4.13 19.82
CA ALA A 1069 17.53 4.82 20.59
C ALA A 1069 17.07 5.07 22.02
N ILE A 1070 18.04 5.20 22.92
CA ILE A 1070 17.84 5.80 24.24
C ILE A 1070 18.84 6.94 24.41
N LEU A 1071 18.37 8.06 24.93
CA LEU A 1071 19.22 9.19 25.27
C LEU A 1071 18.82 9.83 26.58
N GLY A 1072 19.78 10.46 27.23
CA GLY A 1072 19.54 11.16 28.47
C GLY A 1072 20.83 11.68 29.08
N PRO A 1073 20.72 12.52 30.12
CA PRO A 1073 21.89 13.04 30.80
C PRO A 1073 22.62 11.93 31.57
N GLU A 1074 23.95 11.93 31.58
CA GLU A 1074 24.78 10.90 32.24
C GLU A 1074 24.47 10.74 33.74
N ILE A 1075 23.99 11.82 34.38
CA ILE A 1075 23.54 11.82 35.78
C ILE A 1075 22.26 11.00 36.01
N ARG A 1076 21.48 10.72 34.96
CA ARG A 1076 20.22 9.95 35.02
C ARG A 1076 20.24 8.70 34.15
N LEU A 1077 21.20 8.55 33.24
CA LEU A 1077 21.34 7.39 32.36
C LEU A 1077 22.81 7.00 32.29
N SER A 1078 23.14 5.79 32.71
CA SER A 1078 24.49 5.25 32.50
C SER A 1078 24.60 4.60 31.11
N GLN A 1079 25.77 4.72 30.48
CA GLN A 1079 26.07 4.12 29.18
C GLN A 1079 25.78 2.61 29.16
N GLU A 1080 26.21 1.88 30.20
CA GLU A 1080 26.01 0.43 30.32
C GLU A 1080 24.53 0.03 30.34
N ILE A 1081 23.70 0.76 31.10
CA ILE A 1081 22.25 0.50 31.17
C ILE A 1081 21.58 0.89 29.85
N ALA A 1082 22.02 1.98 29.22
CA ALA A 1082 21.52 2.40 27.92
C ALA A 1082 21.78 1.34 26.84
N ASP A 1083 23.00 0.83 26.74
CA ASP A 1083 23.37 -0.25 25.82
C ASP A 1083 22.50 -1.49 26.05
N MET A 1084 22.37 -1.93 27.30
CA MET A 1084 21.53 -3.08 27.63
C MET A 1084 20.07 -2.86 27.25
N LEU A 1085 19.45 -1.73 27.62
CA LEU A 1085 18.02 -1.50 27.36
C LEU A 1085 17.71 -1.33 25.87
N VAL A 1086 18.57 -0.67 25.10
CA VAL A 1086 18.36 -0.51 23.65
C VAL A 1086 18.54 -1.85 22.93
N ASP A 1087 19.52 -2.66 23.31
CA ASP A 1087 19.68 -4.01 22.75
C ASP A 1087 18.45 -4.88 23.05
N LYS A 1088 17.95 -4.83 24.29
CA LYS A 1088 16.73 -5.54 24.71
C LYS A 1088 15.50 -5.02 23.97
N LEU A 1089 15.37 -3.71 23.79
CA LEU A 1089 14.24 -3.11 23.08
C LEU A 1089 14.25 -3.44 21.59
N ALA A 1090 15.39 -3.32 20.91
CA ALA A 1090 15.55 -3.71 19.51
C ALA A 1090 15.22 -5.20 19.31
N THR A 1091 15.71 -6.04 20.22
CA THR A 1091 15.44 -7.48 20.23
C THR A 1091 13.97 -7.79 20.50
N THR A 1092 13.35 -7.11 21.47
CA THR A 1092 11.93 -7.30 21.83
C THR A 1092 11.01 -6.85 20.70
N LEU A 1093 11.27 -5.70 20.09
CA LEU A 1093 10.56 -5.23 18.90
C LEU A 1093 10.60 -6.26 17.78
N SER A 1094 11.80 -6.76 17.47
CA SER A 1094 11.99 -7.78 16.44
C SER A 1094 11.25 -9.07 16.77
N GLN A 1095 11.26 -9.49 18.04
CA GLN A 1095 10.49 -10.66 18.52
C GLN A 1095 8.97 -10.42 18.45
N PHE A 1096 8.49 -9.22 18.80
CA PHE A 1096 7.07 -8.91 18.78
C PHE A 1096 6.49 -8.91 17.37
N ILE A 1097 7.29 -8.50 16.39
CA ILE A 1097 6.93 -8.50 14.98
C ILE A 1097 7.00 -9.90 14.39
N SER A 1098 8.07 -10.64 14.69
CA SER A 1098 8.28 -11.99 14.12
C SER A 1098 7.41 -13.07 14.78
N MET A 1099 6.98 -12.87 16.03
CA MET A 1099 6.25 -13.88 16.82
C MET A 1099 5.00 -13.29 17.53
N PRO A 1100 4.05 -12.66 16.81
CA PRO A 1100 2.87 -12.06 17.44
C PRO A 1100 1.97 -13.11 18.12
N GLY A 1101 1.97 -14.36 17.66
CA GLY A 1101 1.21 -15.45 18.30
C GLY A 1101 1.89 -16.13 19.47
N ALA A 1102 3.16 -15.83 19.76
CA ALA A 1102 3.89 -16.44 20.87
C ALA A 1102 3.34 -15.98 22.22
N LEU A 1103 3.43 -16.84 23.22
CA LEU A 1103 3.08 -16.46 24.57
C LEU A 1103 4.04 -15.37 25.06
N ILE A 1104 3.55 -14.41 25.83
CA ILE A 1104 4.38 -13.35 26.42
C ILE A 1104 5.52 -13.96 27.26
N SER A 1105 5.29 -15.12 27.87
CA SER A 1105 6.27 -15.89 28.64
C SER A 1105 7.41 -16.49 27.79
N GLU A 1106 7.19 -16.69 26.49
CA GLU A 1106 8.16 -17.25 25.54
C GLU A 1106 9.11 -16.19 24.96
N ILE A 1107 8.75 -14.90 25.09
CA ILE A 1107 9.59 -13.79 24.64
C ILE A 1107 10.86 -13.73 25.48
N LYS A 1108 11.99 -13.83 24.78
CA LYS A 1108 13.32 -13.82 25.38
C LYS A 1108 13.64 -12.40 25.80
N TRP A 1109 13.79 -12.24 27.12
CA TRP A 1109 14.38 -11.05 27.73
C TRP A 1109 15.87 -11.03 27.46
#